data_AF-A0A8B6CW77-F1
#
_entry.id   AF-A0A8B6CW77-F1
#
_cell.length_a   1.000
_cell.length_b   1.000
_cell.length_c   1.000
_cell.angle_alpha   90.00
_cell.angle_beta   90.00
_cell.angle_gamma   90.00
#
_symmetry.space_group_name_H-M   'P 1'
#
loop_
_entity.id
_entity.type
_entity.pdbx_description
1 polymer ?
#
loop_
_entity_poly.entity_id
_entity_poly.type
_entity_poly.pdbx_seq_one_letter_code
_entity_poly.pdbx_strand_id
1 'polypeptide(L)'
;MATGGIPAPGRSKKLPEVPVRKGGKQKKPVKVFITTYSDEFYTERDIIRKEVLPELKSWCESKHLTVEEQFVKWGSKHPDRRDVTELEKIQTCIETCYFQDVMPIFINITSESVGWVPMWDECPDEVVENYIEAYGLVVEDLEVMNGAFRQDNQNSLFMMRNDDFLKNLPIDDQKYFLKKTPASETVIKIGDKISQKFPINRVVKYNCEEYKGLSSKNKPKLKLSDSFKQKILEFCKQRIGCDYCGDQVTSYSPVDNTVSQEHLTYMKNKSSTVIGRDDIIKVIEDYIFKEEKDVPLFVIGEAGIGKSSVMCKAAYTIYKNLGHIPCPGGKSWTLFFHFVGAIPGSCCLETMLKRLLKEADLVNDSSIPRGVEATAQSCCSMLANPSIKPIIIFIDGLNQFSDDQASKVMSWLPRKLAPHVRCIFSSVTDSHQYKTVISRESKPIELPLEPLDRQSRSILAKGWCKKFDQELTGTQLDALLSKSSSENLLWLSLACEEIKLVCDLDQIDKNINDLPEGLPNLFEYMLMRLENESGSNLVIGTLCLLEASFAGLYELELRQILGHENTLMPPSPFDEKDEKESSEKEVIKVMDPVSSRKWNAIMKTLQPYLRYNGESKEGRLDFYHRALSKAVRRRYFVKSEDKGAAEEHSEEYYWWHKKLAESFEHSQNDERFVEEYLYQLVCTDDTYRLTECLCDWRVFDKLYHEEYSSKLLEYWRKVGSTHVMINKYGEALHGLEAHSAHKEEAVSIRYEKVCRVIVQCGKYHDALDLLKTAMKIEEKELGARPHRMVELYALMAEIYDEKLKLNDFVSPSQLPDLRKTIHYGKKSIAIRKTLPGTYHKFKLGMSLMKLAFNLESWEACGGGPELTGTSALEEGNRYIDKALKIFQELNDMGHYAEALMTKGVLAKRGSMEQLKLYNEAMDLCMQMYGEYHILMSRLYINIGIVYEDNCDYKKAYEYFKKWARISEEILGPDHPKTKRARGVLRESRYQNIARNLDEWERTGHDSSPGEENVDETERRDLENFYDDSSDQNDINLVVSDCNQNLVSVGNLPNNEQDALNSEEEVSNGYFEEASSHDGSSSSSDNESENSDHENLYDDCLDEYAEQYAMINPIDDNLMNELNINIDDNDDVDDEIEQITSRENYDNEAETDNRYAIYAGDNNSENESDNCSNTRQRVNQL
;
A
#
# COMPACT_ATOMS: atom_id res chain seq x y z
N MET A 1 35.49 -73.02 42.73
CA MET A 1 36.14 -72.25 41.65
C MET A 1 35.32 -70.96 41.52
N ALA A 2 35.79 -69.75 41.84
CA ALA A 2 37.08 -69.11 41.55
C ALA A 2 37.27 -68.87 40.03
N THR A 3 37.63 -67.69 39.52
CA THR A 3 37.91 -66.38 40.17
C THR A 3 37.73 -65.25 39.14
N GLY A 4 37.67 -63.99 39.56
CA GLY A 4 37.21 -62.88 38.72
C GLY A 4 38.13 -62.34 37.62
N GLY A 5 37.58 -61.42 36.83
CA GLY A 5 38.16 -60.07 36.69
C GLY A 5 38.73 -59.62 35.34
N ILE A 6 38.34 -58.37 34.98
CA ILE A 6 39.07 -57.36 34.17
C ILE A 6 39.24 -57.65 32.64
N PRO A 7 39.60 -56.65 31.75
CA PRO A 7 38.58 -56.11 30.85
C PRO A 7 38.97 -55.86 29.36
N ALA A 8 38.00 -55.37 28.58
CA ALA A 8 38.11 -54.59 27.32
C ALA A 8 38.73 -55.29 26.08
N PRO A 9 38.16 -55.06 24.88
CA PRO A 9 38.57 -53.90 24.08
C PRO A 9 37.39 -53.12 23.45
N GLY A 10 37.71 -52.01 22.75
CA GLY A 10 36.74 -51.08 22.20
C GLY A 10 35.93 -51.59 20.98
N ARG A 11 34.84 -50.88 20.66
CA ARG A 11 33.99 -51.12 19.48
C ARG A 11 33.83 -49.86 18.64
N SER A 12 34.33 -49.89 17.41
CA SER A 12 33.77 -49.08 16.33
C SER A 12 32.34 -49.56 16.04
N LYS A 13 31.38 -48.63 15.98
CA LYS A 13 29.97 -48.96 15.67
C LYS A 13 29.80 -49.10 14.16
N LYS A 14 29.66 -50.33 13.67
CA LYS A 14 28.96 -50.59 12.40
C LYS A 14 27.44 -50.50 12.65
N LEU A 15 26.70 -50.02 11.65
CA LEU A 15 25.26 -49.79 11.69
C LEU A 15 24.46 -51.10 11.87
N PRO A 16 23.52 -51.16 12.84
CA PRO A 16 22.49 -52.19 12.90
C PRO A 16 21.10 -51.64 12.50
N GLU A 17 20.43 -52.41 11.64
CA GLU A 17 18.97 -52.56 11.42
C GLU A 17 18.02 -51.46 11.96
N VAL A 18 17.28 -50.81 11.04
CA VAL A 18 16.15 -49.93 11.38
C VAL A 18 14.91 -50.77 11.75
N PRO A 19 14.34 -50.63 12.95
CA PRO A 19 13.12 -51.35 13.32
C PRO A 19 11.87 -50.65 12.74
N VAL A 20 10.97 -51.45 12.16
CA VAL A 20 9.66 -50.97 11.65
C VAL A 20 8.88 -50.27 12.77
N ARG A 21 8.53 -49.00 12.55
CA ARG A 21 7.56 -48.27 13.39
C ARG A 21 6.26 -48.08 12.63
N LYS A 22 5.15 -48.33 13.34
CA LYS A 22 3.78 -48.29 12.78
C LYS A 22 3.42 -46.88 12.33
N GLY A 23 2.75 -46.77 11.19
CA GLY A 23 2.16 -45.52 10.73
C GLY A 23 1.09 -45.04 11.72
N GLY A 24 1.30 -43.84 12.26
CA GLY A 24 0.29 -43.04 12.94
C GLY A 24 0.34 -41.63 12.36
N LYS A 25 -0.81 -40.99 12.15
CA LYS A 25 -0.86 -39.60 11.71
C LYS A 25 -0.07 -38.74 12.70
N GLN A 26 0.98 -38.05 12.24
CA GLN A 26 1.69 -37.10 13.09
C GLN A 26 0.72 -36.01 13.53
N LYS A 27 0.62 -35.79 14.85
CA LYS A 27 -0.14 -34.68 15.42
C LYS A 27 0.56 -33.38 15.07
N LYS A 28 -0.20 -32.32 14.73
CA LYS A 28 0.40 -30.99 14.48
C LYS A 28 0.99 -30.44 15.79
N PRO A 29 2.25 -29.96 15.80
CA PRO A 29 2.86 -29.36 16.98
C PRO A 29 2.39 -27.91 17.16
N VAL A 30 1.89 -27.60 18.36
CA VAL A 30 1.64 -26.23 18.82
C VAL A 30 2.87 -25.76 19.60
N LYS A 31 3.52 -24.70 19.13
CA LYS A 31 4.75 -24.17 19.74
C LYS A 31 4.41 -23.08 20.75
N VAL A 32 4.72 -23.30 22.02
CA VAL A 32 4.38 -22.38 23.13
C VAL A 32 5.66 -21.92 23.83
N PHE A 33 6.04 -20.67 23.60
CA PHE A 33 7.22 -20.02 24.15
C PHE A 33 6.83 -19.23 25.41
N ILE A 34 7.59 -19.41 26.50
CA ILE A 34 7.29 -18.83 27.82
C ILE A 34 8.52 -18.06 28.31
N THR A 35 8.41 -16.73 28.44
CA THR A 35 9.51 -15.81 28.75
C THR A 35 9.32 -15.25 30.16
N THR A 36 10.13 -15.75 31.10
CA THR A 36 9.86 -15.65 32.55
C THR A 36 11.13 -15.88 33.39
N TYR A 37 12.30 -15.33 33.04
CA TYR A 37 13.55 -15.85 33.62
C TYR A 37 13.82 -15.49 35.10
N SER A 38 13.46 -14.28 35.55
CA SER A 38 13.75 -13.80 36.92
C SER A 38 13.24 -14.76 38.01
N ASP A 39 14.00 -14.89 39.10
CA ASP A 39 13.70 -15.84 40.18
C ASP A 39 12.53 -15.42 41.08
N GLU A 40 12.05 -14.18 40.93
CA GLU A 40 10.82 -13.68 41.57
C GLU A 40 9.57 -14.38 41.03
N PHE A 41 9.48 -14.62 39.71
CA PHE A 41 8.35 -15.25 39.03
C PHE A 41 8.37 -16.78 39.20
N TYR A 42 8.90 -17.27 40.33
CA TYR A 42 8.99 -18.70 40.63
C TYR A 42 7.61 -19.34 40.81
N THR A 43 6.65 -18.63 41.41
CA THR A 43 5.31 -19.17 41.69
C THR A 43 4.50 -19.31 40.40
N GLU A 44 4.51 -18.27 39.59
CA GLU A 44 3.91 -18.13 38.27
C GLU A 44 4.34 -19.29 37.36
N ARG A 45 5.64 -19.57 37.28
CA ARG A 45 6.21 -20.69 36.51
C ARG A 45 5.85 -22.05 37.09
N ASP A 46 5.73 -22.19 38.40
CA ASP A 46 5.35 -23.45 39.04
C ASP A 46 3.88 -23.79 38.73
N ILE A 47 2.99 -22.78 38.78
CA ILE A 47 1.58 -22.88 38.35
C ILE A 47 1.49 -23.20 36.85
N ILE A 48 2.22 -22.48 35.99
CA ILE A 48 2.19 -22.74 34.55
C ILE A 48 2.65 -24.18 34.24
N ARG A 49 3.72 -24.65 34.89
CA ARG A 49 4.32 -25.96 34.62
C ARG A 49 3.54 -27.13 35.25
N LYS A 50 2.77 -26.91 36.32
CA LYS A 50 1.99 -27.96 37.02
C LYS A 50 0.51 -27.95 36.71
N GLU A 51 -0.06 -26.83 36.27
CA GLU A 51 -1.51 -26.66 36.14
C GLU A 51 -1.94 -26.17 34.77
N VAL A 52 -1.27 -25.16 34.18
CA VAL A 52 -1.64 -24.66 32.84
C VAL A 52 -1.22 -25.65 31.76
N LEU A 53 0.06 -26.00 31.67
CA LEU A 53 0.58 -26.84 30.60
C LEU A 53 -0.02 -28.27 30.58
N PRO A 54 -0.23 -28.96 31.72
CA PRO A 54 -0.89 -30.27 31.70
C PRO A 54 -2.36 -30.21 31.24
N GLU A 55 -3.10 -29.17 31.63
CA GLU A 55 -4.49 -28.99 31.20
C GLU A 55 -4.57 -28.59 29.71
N LEU A 56 -3.68 -27.71 29.26
CA LEU A 56 -3.57 -27.32 27.85
C LEU A 56 -3.17 -28.51 26.97
N LYS A 57 -2.24 -29.36 27.44
CA LYS A 57 -1.86 -30.62 26.76
C LYS A 57 -3.03 -31.58 26.64
N SER A 58 -3.74 -31.86 27.74
CA SER A 58 -4.94 -32.71 27.73
C SER A 58 -6.01 -32.20 26.75
N TRP A 59 -6.26 -30.89 26.74
CA TRP A 59 -7.20 -30.27 25.80
C TRP A 59 -6.71 -30.37 24.33
N CYS A 60 -5.43 -30.08 24.06
CA CYS A 60 -4.84 -30.22 22.72
C CYS A 60 -4.84 -31.67 22.23
N GLU A 61 -4.59 -32.63 23.12
CA GLU A 61 -4.64 -34.05 22.77
C GLU A 61 -6.05 -34.49 22.34
N SER A 62 -7.10 -33.91 22.92
CA SER A 62 -8.49 -34.13 22.49
C SER A 62 -8.82 -33.53 21.11
N LYS A 63 -8.06 -32.51 20.68
CA LYS A 63 -8.09 -31.88 19.35
C LYS A 63 -7.09 -32.51 18.35
N HIS A 64 -6.46 -33.64 18.69
CA HIS A 64 -5.39 -34.29 17.92
C HIS A 64 -4.09 -33.46 17.70
N LEU A 65 -3.83 -32.47 18.55
CA LEU A 65 -2.63 -31.65 18.56
C LEU A 65 -1.61 -32.13 19.62
N THR A 66 -0.39 -31.61 19.56
CA THR A 66 0.68 -31.81 20.57
C THR A 66 1.27 -30.47 20.96
N VAL A 67 1.25 -30.13 22.26
CA VAL A 67 1.92 -28.91 22.75
C VAL A 67 3.40 -29.17 23.00
N GLU A 68 4.26 -28.38 22.36
CA GLU A 68 5.69 -28.31 22.62
C GLU A 68 6.00 -26.98 23.32
N GLU A 69 6.28 -27.04 24.62
CA GLU A 69 6.66 -25.86 25.41
C GLU A 69 8.17 -25.57 25.32
N GLN A 70 8.53 -24.31 25.10
CA GLN A 70 9.89 -23.80 25.23
C GLN A 70 9.92 -22.72 26.33
N PHE A 71 10.46 -23.08 27.49
CA PHE A 71 10.86 -22.09 28.50
C PHE A 71 12.19 -21.47 28.07
N VAL A 72 12.14 -20.20 27.68
CA VAL A 72 13.32 -19.43 27.24
C VAL A 72 14.17 -19.07 28.46
N LYS A 73 15.50 -19.16 28.31
CA LYS A 73 16.47 -19.20 29.43
C LYS A 73 17.77 -18.45 29.15
N TRP A 74 17.72 -17.45 28.28
CA TRP A 74 18.88 -16.68 27.87
C TRP A 74 19.42 -15.75 29.00
N GLY A 75 20.41 -14.91 28.69
CA GLY A 75 20.78 -13.66 29.40
C GLY A 75 21.24 -13.72 30.86
N SER A 76 21.21 -14.89 31.51
CA SER A 76 21.52 -15.07 32.94
C SER A 76 22.77 -14.31 33.43
N LYS A 77 22.75 -13.86 34.69
CA LYS A 77 23.91 -13.26 35.39
C LYS A 77 25.16 -14.15 35.47
N HIS A 78 25.06 -15.46 35.23
CA HIS A 78 26.23 -16.33 35.08
C HIS A 78 26.60 -16.43 33.59
N PRO A 79 27.86 -16.11 33.20
CA PRO A 79 28.34 -16.24 31.83
C PRO A 79 28.15 -17.66 31.26
N ASP A 80 28.30 -18.68 32.10
CA ASP A 80 28.20 -20.11 31.75
C ASP A 80 26.77 -20.57 31.35
N ARG A 81 25.84 -19.63 31.17
CA ARG A 81 24.48 -19.84 30.66
C ARG A 81 24.11 -18.88 29.52
N ARG A 82 25.10 -18.14 29.00
CA ARG A 82 25.00 -17.35 27.76
C ARG A 82 25.63 -18.16 26.60
N ASP A 83 25.20 -19.41 26.44
CA ASP A 83 25.55 -20.29 25.31
C ASP A 83 24.83 -19.84 24.03
N VAL A 84 25.50 -19.03 23.20
CA VAL A 84 24.92 -18.41 21.98
C VAL A 84 24.21 -19.44 21.10
N THR A 85 24.69 -20.67 21.07
CA THR A 85 24.06 -21.79 20.36
C THR A 85 22.62 -22.10 20.82
N GLU A 86 22.22 -21.81 22.06
CA GLU A 86 20.84 -21.95 22.53
C GLU A 86 19.95 -20.75 22.10
N LEU A 87 20.53 -19.55 21.97
CA LEU A 87 19.84 -18.39 21.42
C LEU A 87 19.54 -18.60 19.92
N GLU A 88 20.56 -18.95 19.14
CA GLU A 88 20.45 -19.24 17.70
C GLU A 88 19.35 -20.29 17.44
N LYS A 89 19.33 -21.38 18.23
CA LYS A 89 18.26 -22.40 18.17
C LYS A 89 16.86 -21.84 18.44
N ILE A 90 16.71 -20.89 19.37
CA ILE A 90 15.41 -20.29 19.70
C ILE A 90 14.96 -19.34 18.58
N GLN A 91 15.86 -18.51 18.06
CA GLN A 91 15.60 -17.65 16.89
C GLN A 91 15.23 -18.50 15.67
N THR A 92 16.05 -19.49 15.30
CA THR A 92 15.75 -20.45 14.23
C THR A 92 14.43 -21.18 14.47
N CYS A 93 14.09 -21.55 15.71
CA CYS A 93 12.78 -22.14 16.01
C CYS A 93 11.62 -21.19 15.73
N ILE A 94 11.72 -19.92 16.13
CA ILE A 94 10.67 -18.90 15.91
C ILE A 94 10.53 -18.58 14.41
N GLU A 95 11.64 -18.41 13.71
CA GLU A 95 11.67 -18.21 12.26
C GLU A 95 11.11 -19.42 11.51
N THR A 96 11.44 -20.65 11.94
CA THR A 96 10.86 -21.88 11.39
C THR A 96 9.36 -21.98 11.62
N CYS A 97 8.83 -21.43 12.73
CA CYS A 97 7.39 -21.37 12.97
C CYS A 97 6.72 -20.46 11.92
N TYR A 98 7.22 -19.23 11.75
CA TYR A 98 6.70 -18.29 10.74
C TYR A 98 6.86 -18.81 9.30
N PHE A 99 7.99 -19.46 8.99
CA PHE A 99 8.25 -20.07 7.67
C PHE A 99 7.31 -21.24 7.35
N GLN A 100 6.71 -21.89 8.36
CA GLN A 100 5.77 -23.01 8.18
C GLN A 100 4.29 -22.58 8.27
N ASP A 101 3.98 -21.28 8.24
CA ASP A 101 2.66 -20.70 8.53
C ASP A 101 2.08 -21.13 9.91
N VAL A 102 2.97 -21.50 10.85
CA VAL A 102 2.61 -21.91 12.22
C VAL A 102 2.83 -20.73 13.14
N MET A 103 1.78 -19.95 13.45
CA MET A 103 1.94 -18.77 14.32
C MET A 103 2.30 -19.21 15.77
N PRO A 104 3.51 -18.85 16.27
CA PRO A 104 3.98 -19.28 17.59
C PRO A 104 3.23 -18.55 18.71
N ILE A 105 3.01 -19.23 19.83
CA ILE A 105 2.33 -18.65 21.01
C ILE A 105 3.36 -18.15 22.01
N PHE A 106 3.24 -16.87 22.39
CA PHE A 106 4.15 -16.20 23.31
C PHE A 106 3.44 -15.84 24.61
N ILE A 107 3.98 -16.28 25.75
CA ILE A 107 3.50 -15.95 27.09
C ILE A 107 4.63 -15.27 27.87
N ASN A 108 4.56 -13.95 27.96
CA ASN A 108 5.47 -13.14 28.77
C ASN A 108 4.87 -12.92 30.17
N ILE A 109 5.72 -12.90 31.21
CA ILE A 109 5.33 -12.40 32.53
C ILE A 109 6.35 -11.38 33.02
N THR A 110 5.84 -10.19 33.37
CA THR A 110 6.61 -9.08 33.93
C THR A 110 5.85 -8.44 35.10
N SER A 111 6.34 -7.34 35.66
CA SER A 111 5.69 -6.59 36.73
C SER A 111 5.94 -5.08 36.62
N GLU A 112 5.20 -4.29 37.39
CA GLU A 112 5.29 -2.83 37.36
C GLU A 112 6.59 -2.29 38.00
N SER A 113 7.22 -3.07 38.90
CA SER A 113 8.51 -2.74 39.51
C SER A 113 9.66 -3.42 38.75
N VAL A 114 10.09 -2.82 37.63
CA VAL A 114 11.14 -3.34 36.74
C VAL A 114 12.31 -3.96 37.49
N GLY A 115 12.63 -5.21 37.15
CA GLY A 115 13.58 -6.06 37.87
C GLY A 115 15.06 -5.73 37.63
N TRP A 116 15.91 -6.76 37.55
CA TRP A 116 17.31 -6.54 37.21
C TRP A 116 17.45 -6.20 35.72
N VAL A 117 18.21 -5.14 35.42
CA VAL A 117 18.58 -4.70 34.08
C VAL A 117 20.11 -4.64 34.01
N PRO A 118 20.76 -5.05 32.90
CA PRO A 118 22.22 -4.92 32.74
C PRO A 118 22.66 -3.47 32.78
N MET A 119 23.95 -3.25 32.98
CA MET A 119 24.58 -1.99 32.63
C MET A 119 24.90 -1.92 31.13
N TRP A 120 25.14 -0.70 30.65
CA TRP A 120 25.33 -0.40 29.22
C TRP A 120 26.67 -0.98 28.71
N ASP A 121 27.61 -1.27 29.61
CA ASP A 121 28.87 -1.98 29.38
C ASP A 121 28.76 -3.53 29.52
N GLU A 122 27.58 -4.06 29.90
CA GLU A 122 27.34 -5.52 30.03
C GLU A 122 26.65 -6.16 28.81
N CYS A 123 26.28 -5.37 27.79
CA CYS A 123 25.56 -5.78 26.56
C CYS A 123 25.95 -4.89 25.35
N PRO A 124 25.85 -5.37 24.09
CA PRO A 124 26.04 -4.52 22.90
C PRO A 124 24.97 -3.43 22.76
N ASP A 125 25.32 -2.29 22.16
CA ASP A 125 24.42 -1.13 22.02
C ASP A 125 23.11 -1.44 21.26
N GLU A 126 23.14 -2.33 20.26
CA GLU A 126 21.91 -2.80 19.58
C GLU A 126 20.92 -3.45 20.55
N VAL A 127 21.41 -4.20 21.54
CA VAL A 127 20.56 -4.82 22.57
C VAL A 127 19.99 -3.74 23.50
N VAL A 128 20.75 -2.67 23.77
CA VAL A 128 20.32 -1.53 24.59
C VAL A 128 19.28 -0.66 23.87
N GLU A 129 19.38 -0.45 22.56
CA GLU A 129 18.34 0.22 21.78
C GLU A 129 17.04 -0.59 21.72
N ASN A 130 17.12 -1.89 21.43
CA ASN A 130 15.95 -2.78 21.46
C ASN A 130 15.31 -2.82 22.88
N TYR A 131 16.11 -2.68 23.94
CA TYR A 131 15.63 -2.55 25.31
C TYR A 131 14.76 -1.29 25.53
N ILE A 132 15.09 -0.17 24.87
CA ILE A 132 14.37 1.11 25.02
C ILE A 132 12.96 1.06 24.40
N GLU A 133 12.69 0.19 23.43
CA GLU A 133 11.34 -0.04 22.90
C GLU A 133 10.46 -0.91 23.80
N ALA A 134 11.01 -1.95 24.42
CA ALA A 134 10.24 -3.06 24.97
C ALA A 134 9.66 -2.86 26.38
N TYR A 135 10.21 -1.92 27.15
CA TYR A 135 9.83 -1.47 28.50
C TYR A 135 9.56 -2.53 29.58
N GLY A 136 10.41 -2.54 30.60
CA GLY A 136 10.17 -3.29 31.84
C GLY A 136 10.36 -4.81 31.74
N LEU A 137 10.72 -5.32 30.57
CA LEU A 137 11.17 -6.69 30.36
C LEU A 137 12.65 -6.85 30.74
N VAL A 138 13.10 -8.08 30.95
CA VAL A 138 14.53 -8.35 31.18
C VAL A 138 15.21 -8.72 29.84
N VAL A 139 16.55 -8.76 29.79
CA VAL A 139 17.28 -9.14 28.56
C VAL A 139 16.82 -10.51 28.07
N GLU A 140 16.55 -11.41 29.02
CA GLU A 140 16.07 -12.78 28.82
C GLU A 140 14.71 -12.91 28.11
N ASP A 141 14.00 -11.81 27.84
CA ASP A 141 12.76 -11.77 27.06
C ASP A 141 12.97 -11.28 25.60
N LEU A 142 13.95 -10.40 25.34
CA LEU A 142 13.98 -9.54 24.14
C LEU A 142 13.99 -10.29 22.80
N GLU A 143 14.74 -11.40 22.67
CA GLU A 143 14.88 -12.06 21.37
C GLU A 143 13.61 -12.80 20.93
N VAL A 144 12.83 -13.26 21.90
CA VAL A 144 11.48 -13.79 21.68
C VAL A 144 10.51 -12.65 21.37
N MET A 145 10.68 -11.53 22.06
CA MET A 145 9.85 -10.36 21.86
C MET A 145 10.02 -9.69 20.50
N ASN A 146 11.20 -9.77 19.88
CA ASN A 146 11.41 -9.33 18.50
C ASN A 146 10.37 -9.98 17.55
N GLY A 147 10.17 -11.29 17.69
CA GLY A 147 9.15 -12.02 16.93
C GLY A 147 7.71 -11.57 17.17
N ALA A 148 7.38 -11.00 18.34
CA ALA A 148 6.03 -10.51 18.66
C ALA A 148 5.83 -9.01 18.39
N PHE A 149 6.84 -8.18 18.66
CA PHE A 149 6.81 -6.71 18.50
C PHE A 149 7.00 -6.27 17.04
N ARG A 150 7.80 -6.98 16.24
CA ARG A 150 8.13 -6.59 14.85
C ARG A 150 6.98 -6.83 13.85
N GLN A 151 5.95 -7.60 14.24
CA GLN A 151 4.83 -7.99 13.38
C GLN A 151 3.45 -7.97 14.06
N ASP A 152 3.35 -7.46 15.29
CA ASP A 152 2.16 -7.52 16.16
C ASP A 152 1.49 -8.91 16.24
N ASN A 153 2.25 -9.94 16.60
CA ASN A 153 1.72 -11.32 16.63
C ASN A 153 0.52 -11.44 17.60
N GLN A 154 -0.65 -11.82 17.06
CA GLN A 154 -1.90 -11.95 17.82
C GLN A 154 -1.85 -13.02 18.94
N ASN A 155 -0.87 -13.94 18.89
CA ASN A 155 -0.63 -14.98 19.88
C ASN A 155 0.29 -14.56 21.03
N SER A 156 0.60 -13.26 21.17
CA SER A 156 1.31 -12.72 22.35
C SER A 156 0.36 -12.40 23.51
N LEU A 157 0.66 -12.92 24.70
CA LEU A 157 0.01 -12.56 25.97
C LEU A 157 1.04 -12.01 26.96
N PHE A 158 0.74 -10.84 27.52
CA PHE A 158 1.56 -10.16 28.53
C PHE A 158 0.85 -10.20 29.88
N MET A 159 1.40 -10.97 30.83
CA MET A 159 0.87 -11.03 32.19
C MET A 159 1.67 -10.09 33.09
N MET A 160 1.09 -8.96 33.50
CA MET A 160 1.76 -7.97 34.35
C MET A 160 1.32 -8.13 35.81
N ARG A 161 2.28 -8.39 36.72
CA ARG A 161 2.02 -8.46 38.16
C ARG A 161 1.89 -7.05 38.76
N ASN A 162 0.80 -6.79 39.48
CA ASN A 162 0.73 -5.66 40.40
C ASN A 162 1.63 -5.95 41.62
N ASP A 163 2.60 -5.08 41.85
CA ASP A 163 3.61 -5.16 42.91
C ASP A 163 3.22 -4.40 44.20
N ASP A 164 1.98 -3.92 44.35
CA ASP A 164 1.46 -3.28 45.56
C ASP A 164 1.78 -4.06 46.85
N PHE A 165 1.78 -5.40 46.78
CA PHE A 165 2.08 -6.27 47.91
C PHE A 165 3.53 -6.12 48.43
N LEU A 166 4.48 -5.66 47.59
CA LEU A 166 5.88 -5.44 47.99
C LEU A 166 5.99 -4.40 49.11
N LYS A 167 5.06 -3.44 49.17
CA LYS A 167 4.97 -2.40 50.21
C LYS A 167 4.78 -2.98 51.62
N ASN A 168 4.26 -4.21 51.71
CA ASN A 168 3.95 -4.92 52.96
C ASN A 168 4.93 -6.07 53.26
N LEU A 169 5.99 -6.26 52.46
CA LEU A 169 6.97 -7.32 52.69
C LEU A 169 7.99 -6.96 53.79
N PRO A 170 8.49 -7.95 54.56
CA PRO A 170 9.67 -7.77 55.41
C PRO A 170 10.87 -7.28 54.59
N ILE A 171 11.64 -6.34 55.14
CA ILE A 171 12.80 -5.72 54.45
C ILE A 171 13.80 -6.77 53.97
N ASP A 172 14.03 -7.81 54.78
CA ASP A 172 14.89 -8.94 54.42
C ASP A 172 14.40 -9.78 53.24
N ASP A 173 13.12 -9.75 52.90
CA ASP A 173 12.55 -10.54 51.81
C ASP A 173 12.34 -9.71 50.52
N GLN A 174 12.28 -8.37 50.62
CA GLN A 174 12.15 -7.49 49.45
C GLN A 174 13.27 -7.70 48.41
N LYS A 175 14.49 -8.08 48.85
CA LYS A 175 15.66 -8.38 48.01
C LYS A 175 15.52 -9.58 47.06
N TYR A 176 14.46 -10.38 47.20
CA TYR A 176 14.14 -11.48 46.29
C TYR A 176 13.18 -11.09 45.16
N PHE A 177 12.61 -9.89 45.22
CA PHE A 177 11.78 -9.29 44.15
C PHE A 177 12.51 -8.09 43.53
N LEU A 178 12.90 -7.11 44.35
CA LEU A 178 13.53 -5.87 43.87
C LEU A 178 15.04 -5.98 43.82
N LYS A 179 15.61 -5.89 42.61
CA LYS A 179 17.06 -5.78 42.35
C LYS A 179 17.38 -4.56 41.52
N LYS A 180 17.07 -3.40 42.11
CA LYS A 180 17.32 -2.07 41.53
C LYS A 180 18.73 -1.92 40.99
N THR A 181 18.80 -1.30 39.82
CA THR A 181 20.01 -0.89 39.11
C THR A 181 19.81 0.54 38.57
N PRO A 182 20.86 1.36 38.44
CA PRO A 182 20.81 2.60 37.67
C PRO A 182 20.08 2.48 36.33
N ALA A 183 20.27 1.39 35.58
CA ALA A 183 19.52 1.10 34.36
C ALA A 183 18.01 0.95 34.63
N SER A 184 17.58 0.06 35.54
CA SER A 184 16.14 -0.09 35.88
C SER A 184 15.49 1.21 36.36
N GLU A 185 16.23 2.07 37.07
CA GLU A 185 15.73 3.38 37.53
C GLU A 185 15.67 4.45 36.44
N THR A 186 16.36 4.26 35.31
CA THR A 186 16.15 5.05 34.09
C THR A 186 14.95 4.51 33.32
N VAL A 187 14.82 3.19 33.20
CA VAL A 187 13.68 2.53 32.52
C VAL A 187 12.36 2.93 33.17
N ILE A 188 12.24 2.86 34.50
CA ILE A 188 11.03 3.24 35.26
C ILE A 188 10.54 4.69 34.99
N LYS A 189 11.39 5.58 34.44
CA LYS A 189 11.02 6.97 34.10
C LYS A 189 10.40 7.11 32.70
N ILE A 190 10.50 6.10 31.84
CA ILE A 190 10.14 6.19 30.41
C ILE A 190 8.63 5.91 30.16
N GLY A 191 7.93 5.26 31.09
CA GLY A 191 6.49 4.97 31.01
C GLY A 191 6.13 3.68 30.26
N ASP A 192 5.01 3.06 30.65
CA ASP A 192 4.57 1.71 30.22
C ASP A 192 4.28 1.60 28.71
N LYS A 193 5.33 1.30 27.92
CA LYS A 193 5.22 1.12 26.46
C LYS A 193 4.48 -0.16 26.06
N ILE A 194 4.43 -1.20 26.90
CA ILE A 194 3.69 -2.43 26.58
C ILE A 194 2.20 -2.11 26.49
N SER A 195 1.66 -1.40 27.50
CA SER A 195 0.27 -0.93 27.50
C SER A 195 -0.04 0.15 26.45
N GLN A 196 0.97 0.74 25.81
CA GLN A 196 0.82 1.71 24.70
C GLN A 196 0.86 1.03 23.32
N LYS A 197 1.73 0.02 23.15
CA LYS A 197 1.98 -0.67 21.87
C LYS A 197 1.04 -1.85 21.63
N PHE A 198 0.43 -2.42 22.67
CA PHE A 198 -0.46 -3.59 22.57
C PHE A 198 -1.87 -3.32 23.10
N PRO A 199 -2.91 -3.90 22.48
CA PRO A 199 -4.29 -3.73 22.93
C PRO A 199 -4.52 -4.34 24.31
N ILE A 200 -5.42 -3.72 25.07
CA ILE A 200 -5.69 -4.03 26.49
C ILE A 200 -6.22 -5.46 26.76
N ASN A 201 -6.58 -6.21 25.71
CA ASN A 201 -6.96 -7.63 25.82
C ASN A 201 -5.75 -8.59 25.74
N ARG A 202 -4.60 -8.16 25.20
CA ARG A 202 -3.31 -8.88 25.25
C ARG A 202 -2.44 -8.46 26.45
N VAL A 203 -2.72 -7.31 27.08
CA VAL A 203 -1.99 -6.82 28.26
C VAL A 203 -2.82 -6.99 29.54
N VAL A 204 -2.53 -8.07 30.28
CA VAL A 204 -3.36 -8.57 31.38
C VAL A 204 -2.69 -8.31 32.74
N LYS A 205 -3.21 -7.33 33.49
CA LYS A 205 -2.78 -7.12 34.89
C LYS A 205 -3.40 -8.16 35.83
N TYR A 206 -2.62 -8.62 36.82
CA TYR A 206 -3.04 -9.57 37.86
C TYR A 206 -2.44 -9.25 39.23
N ASN A 207 -3.17 -9.61 40.30
CA ASN A 207 -2.77 -9.30 41.69
C ASN A 207 -2.17 -10.53 42.39
N CYS A 208 -1.23 -10.27 43.30
CA CYS A 208 -0.84 -11.18 44.37
C CYS A 208 -1.74 -10.96 45.59
N GLU A 209 -2.32 -12.02 46.14
CA GLU A 209 -3.21 -11.96 47.31
C GLU A 209 -2.46 -12.16 48.63
N GLU A 210 -1.38 -12.95 48.65
CA GLU A 210 -0.71 -13.40 49.87
C GLU A 210 0.76 -13.76 49.59
N TYR A 211 1.69 -13.26 50.40
CA TYR A 211 3.08 -13.73 50.39
C TYR A 211 3.25 -14.89 51.38
N LYS A 212 3.76 -16.03 50.90
CA LYS A 212 3.88 -17.30 51.65
C LYS A 212 5.31 -17.63 52.07
N GLY A 213 6.15 -16.61 52.20
CA GLY A 213 7.56 -16.76 52.56
C GLY A 213 8.39 -17.38 51.43
N LEU A 214 9.62 -17.77 51.80
CA LEU A 214 10.56 -18.40 50.89
C LEU A 214 10.41 -19.93 50.83
N SER A 215 10.77 -20.51 49.70
CA SER A 215 11.04 -21.94 49.54
C SER A 215 12.38 -22.34 50.15
N SER A 216 12.62 -23.64 50.32
CA SER A 216 13.91 -24.22 50.75
C SER A 216 15.09 -24.02 49.76
N LYS A 217 14.89 -23.22 48.70
CA LYS A 217 15.91 -22.75 47.76
C LYS A 217 15.92 -21.21 47.65
N ASN A 218 15.43 -20.51 48.68
CA ASN A 218 15.34 -19.05 48.80
C ASN A 218 14.58 -18.36 47.64
N LYS A 219 13.62 -19.06 47.02
CA LYS A 219 12.73 -18.49 45.99
C LYS A 219 11.37 -18.12 46.60
N PRO A 220 10.80 -16.95 46.28
CA PRO A 220 9.53 -16.51 46.87
C PRO A 220 8.35 -17.41 46.48
N LYS A 221 7.40 -17.53 47.42
CA LYS A 221 6.10 -18.16 47.20
C LYS A 221 4.99 -17.13 47.32
N LEU A 222 4.14 -17.05 46.31
CA LEU A 222 2.95 -16.19 46.30
C LEU A 222 1.67 -17.03 46.37
N LYS A 223 0.54 -16.39 46.70
CA LYS A 223 -0.79 -16.78 46.24
C LYS A 223 -1.20 -15.76 45.19
N LEU A 224 -1.36 -16.20 43.94
CA LEU A 224 -1.86 -15.36 42.86
C LEU A 224 -3.40 -15.38 42.90
N SER A 225 -4.04 -14.35 42.34
CA SER A 225 -5.50 -14.37 42.17
C SER A 225 -5.94 -15.56 41.33
N ASP A 226 -7.09 -16.17 41.65
CA ASP A 226 -7.62 -17.35 40.95
C ASP A 226 -7.74 -17.13 39.42
N SER A 227 -7.94 -15.88 38.99
CA SER A 227 -8.01 -15.50 37.56
C SER A 227 -6.72 -15.72 36.76
N PHE A 228 -5.55 -15.80 37.40
CA PHE A 228 -4.25 -15.90 36.71
C PHE A 228 -4.15 -17.15 35.83
N LYS A 229 -4.48 -18.32 36.39
CA LYS A 229 -4.46 -19.60 35.66
C LYS A 229 -5.51 -19.59 34.53
N GLN A 230 -6.70 -19.07 34.82
CA GLN A 230 -7.84 -19.07 33.90
C GLN A 230 -7.56 -18.25 32.64
N LYS A 231 -7.12 -17.00 32.77
CA LYS A 231 -6.87 -16.10 31.62
C LYS A 231 -5.84 -16.68 30.64
N ILE A 232 -4.74 -17.26 31.14
CA ILE A 232 -3.70 -17.89 30.30
C ILE A 232 -4.29 -19.09 29.55
N LEU A 233 -5.10 -19.93 30.20
CA LEU A 233 -5.74 -21.08 29.56
C LEU A 233 -6.80 -20.67 28.54
N GLU A 234 -7.61 -19.65 28.82
CA GLU A 234 -8.60 -19.12 27.89
C GLU A 234 -7.93 -18.56 26.64
N PHE A 235 -6.91 -17.72 26.79
CA PHE A 235 -6.11 -17.20 25.68
C PHE A 235 -5.49 -18.32 24.84
N CYS A 236 -4.81 -19.28 25.48
CA CYS A 236 -4.15 -20.37 24.75
C CYS A 236 -5.15 -21.28 24.03
N LYS A 237 -6.25 -21.68 24.70
CA LYS A 237 -7.29 -22.52 24.06
C LYS A 237 -7.99 -21.77 22.93
N GLN A 238 -8.23 -20.47 23.07
CA GLN A 238 -8.79 -19.63 22.02
C GLN A 238 -7.87 -19.56 20.80
N ARG A 239 -6.60 -19.16 20.97
CA ARG A 239 -5.66 -19.02 19.85
C ARG A 239 -5.34 -20.35 19.17
N ILE A 240 -5.17 -21.44 19.93
CA ILE A 240 -5.00 -22.78 19.36
C ILE A 240 -6.28 -23.24 18.64
N GLY A 241 -7.45 -22.87 19.16
CA GLY A 241 -8.73 -23.09 18.50
C GLY A 241 -8.78 -22.41 17.12
N CYS A 242 -8.44 -21.12 17.07
CA CYS A 242 -8.39 -20.34 15.83
C CYS A 242 -7.39 -20.94 14.83
N ASP A 243 -6.11 -21.01 15.22
CA ASP A 243 -5.01 -21.20 14.28
C ASP A 243 -4.78 -22.68 13.90
N TYR A 244 -5.19 -23.63 14.76
CA TYR A 244 -4.94 -25.06 14.57
C TYR A 244 -6.22 -25.90 14.47
N CYS A 245 -7.38 -25.40 14.92
CA CYS A 245 -8.66 -26.13 14.87
C CYS A 245 -9.69 -25.51 13.93
N GLY A 246 -9.53 -24.26 13.50
CA GLY A 246 -10.55 -23.52 12.73
C GLY A 246 -11.77 -23.07 13.56
N ASP A 247 -11.64 -23.01 14.89
CA ASP A 247 -12.68 -22.45 15.76
C ASP A 247 -12.77 -20.93 15.54
N GLN A 248 -13.98 -20.35 15.45
CA GLN A 248 -14.14 -18.90 15.23
C GLN A 248 -13.67 -18.06 16.43
N VAL A 249 -13.17 -16.84 16.15
CA VAL A 249 -12.69 -15.90 17.17
C VAL A 249 -13.86 -15.39 18.04
N THR A 250 -14.09 -16.03 19.18
CA THR A 250 -14.97 -15.50 20.24
C THR A 250 -14.29 -14.31 20.93
N SER A 251 -14.42 -13.13 20.31
CA SER A 251 -13.70 -11.91 20.67
C SER A 251 -13.91 -11.45 22.12
N TYR A 252 -12.83 -11.21 22.87
CA TYR A 252 -12.84 -10.25 23.98
C TYR A 252 -12.83 -8.82 23.41
N SER A 253 -14.03 -8.40 22.99
CA SER A 253 -14.41 -7.15 22.32
C SER A 253 -13.79 -6.87 20.93
N PRO A 254 -14.52 -6.32 19.93
CA PRO A 254 -14.18 -6.53 18.52
C PRO A 254 -14.29 -5.29 17.59
N VAL A 255 -13.19 -4.85 17.00
CA VAL A 255 -13.19 -3.67 16.08
C VAL A 255 -14.06 -3.91 14.82
N ASP A 256 -14.03 -5.11 14.23
CA ASP A 256 -14.85 -5.39 13.03
C ASP A 256 -16.34 -5.53 13.35
N ASN A 257 -16.70 -6.24 14.44
CA ASN A 257 -18.10 -6.37 14.84
C ASN A 257 -18.67 -5.05 15.40
N THR A 258 -17.88 -4.11 15.93
CA THR A 258 -18.41 -2.76 16.21
C THR A 258 -18.76 -2.02 14.93
N VAL A 259 -17.88 -1.99 13.92
CA VAL A 259 -18.13 -1.29 12.65
C VAL A 259 -19.40 -1.79 11.94
N SER A 260 -19.62 -3.11 11.88
CA SER A 260 -20.82 -3.67 11.23
C SER A 260 -22.10 -3.43 12.04
N GLN A 261 -22.01 -3.39 13.38
CA GLN A 261 -23.14 -3.00 14.25
C GLN A 261 -23.42 -1.49 14.19
N GLU A 262 -22.40 -0.63 14.09
CA GLU A 262 -22.57 0.81 13.91
C GLU A 262 -23.24 1.11 12.57
N HIS A 263 -22.83 0.46 11.47
CA HIS A 263 -23.52 0.58 10.19
C HIS A 263 -24.98 0.12 10.29
N LEU A 264 -25.27 -0.95 11.07
CA LEU A 264 -26.62 -1.42 11.33
C LEU A 264 -27.46 -0.41 12.13
N THR A 265 -26.88 0.24 13.16
CA THR A 265 -27.61 1.23 13.96
C THR A 265 -27.82 2.53 13.17
N TYR A 266 -26.82 3.01 12.41
CA TYR A 266 -27.00 4.12 11.46
C TYR A 266 -28.10 3.82 10.44
N MET A 267 -28.09 2.62 9.83
CA MET A 267 -29.12 2.16 8.91
C MET A 267 -30.51 2.17 9.56
N LYS A 268 -30.64 1.55 10.74
CA LYS A 268 -31.88 1.47 11.51
C LYS A 268 -32.42 2.85 11.88
N ASN A 269 -31.57 3.73 12.41
CA ASN A 269 -31.92 5.11 12.78
C ASN A 269 -32.38 5.89 11.55
N LYS A 270 -31.61 5.90 10.46
CA LYS A 270 -31.92 6.67 9.23
C LYS A 270 -33.11 6.10 8.44
N SER A 271 -33.40 4.79 8.56
CA SER A 271 -34.59 4.16 7.95
C SER A 271 -35.92 4.57 8.61
N SER A 272 -35.88 5.03 9.87
CA SER A 272 -37.08 5.32 10.66
C SER A 272 -37.84 6.57 10.20
N THR A 273 -37.15 7.51 9.55
CA THR A 273 -37.69 8.81 9.12
C THR A 273 -38.09 8.85 7.63
N VAL A 274 -38.08 7.71 6.94
CA VAL A 274 -38.30 7.65 5.47
C VAL A 274 -39.77 7.42 5.13
N ILE A 275 -40.33 8.40 4.41
CA ILE A 275 -41.74 8.52 4.00
C ILE A 275 -41.79 8.84 2.49
N GLY A 276 -42.79 8.35 1.77
CA GLY A 276 -43.06 8.76 0.37
C GLY A 276 -42.08 8.19 -0.65
N ARG A 277 -41.47 7.03 -0.37
CA ARG A 277 -40.44 6.39 -1.23
C ARG A 277 -40.70 4.90 -1.46
N ASP A 278 -41.88 4.42 -1.13
CA ASP A 278 -42.20 2.98 -1.09
C ASP A 278 -42.14 2.32 -2.48
N ASP A 279 -42.52 3.02 -3.54
CA ASP A 279 -42.34 2.55 -4.92
C ASP A 279 -40.87 2.43 -5.33
N ILE A 280 -40.01 3.36 -4.90
CA ILE A 280 -38.56 3.33 -5.15
C ILE A 280 -37.92 2.15 -4.42
N ILE A 281 -38.31 1.91 -3.16
CA ILE A 281 -37.85 0.76 -2.37
C ILE A 281 -38.27 -0.53 -3.06
N LYS A 282 -39.52 -0.62 -3.55
CA LYS A 282 -40.02 -1.76 -4.29
C LYS A 282 -39.25 -2.03 -5.58
N VAL A 283 -38.79 -1.00 -6.32
CA VAL A 283 -37.93 -1.20 -7.50
C VAL A 283 -36.58 -1.83 -7.13
N ILE A 284 -36.03 -1.50 -5.96
CA ILE A 284 -34.80 -2.12 -5.44
C ILE A 284 -35.05 -3.58 -5.01
N GLU A 285 -36.17 -3.85 -4.34
CA GLU A 285 -36.61 -5.21 -4.00
C GLU A 285 -36.83 -6.07 -5.27
N ASP A 286 -37.53 -5.53 -6.27
CA ASP A 286 -37.76 -6.14 -7.59
C ASP A 286 -36.45 -6.36 -8.38
N TYR A 287 -35.36 -5.67 -8.09
CA TYR A 287 -34.03 -5.94 -8.67
C TYR A 287 -33.34 -7.12 -7.95
N ILE A 288 -33.46 -7.19 -6.63
CA ILE A 288 -32.90 -8.27 -5.80
C ILE A 288 -33.62 -9.60 -6.10
N PHE A 289 -34.95 -9.59 -6.20
CA PHE A 289 -35.78 -10.79 -6.37
C PHE A 289 -35.80 -11.35 -7.80
N LYS A 290 -35.28 -10.62 -8.80
CA LYS A 290 -35.20 -11.13 -10.18
C LYS A 290 -34.04 -12.11 -10.32
N GLU A 291 -34.33 -13.22 -11.00
CA GLU A 291 -33.32 -14.17 -11.46
C GLU A 291 -32.41 -13.49 -12.51
N GLU A 292 -31.16 -13.97 -12.58
CA GLU A 292 -30.12 -13.62 -13.56
C GLU A 292 -30.00 -12.11 -13.89
N LYS A 293 -29.42 -11.36 -12.94
CA LYS A 293 -28.91 -10.00 -13.14
C LYS A 293 -27.39 -9.97 -12.94
N ASP A 294 -26.66 -9.61 -13.99
CA ASP A 294 -25.20 -9.56 -14.03
C ASP A 294 -24.63 -8.13 -14.01
N VAL A 295 -25.48 -7.12 -13.84
CA VAL A 295 -25.12 -5.70 -13.72
C VAL A 295 -25.64 -5.08 -12.41
N PRO A 296 -24.93 -4.09 -11.83
CA PRO A 296 -25.35 -3.41 -10.60
C PRO A 296 -26.51 -2.42 -10.84
N LEU A 297 -27.23 -2.07 -9.77
CA LEU A 297 -28.23 -1.00 -9.74
C LEU A 297 -27.65 0.26 -9.07
N PHE A 298 -27.84 1.43 -9.67
CA PHE A 298 -27.37 2.74 -9.21
C PHE A 298 -28.55 3.66 -8.86
N VAL A 299 -28.67 4.03 -7.59
CA VAL A 299 -29.59 5.07 -7.10
C VAL A 299 -28.92 6.44 -7.29
N ILE A 300 -29.44 7.23 -8.22
CA ILE A 300 -28.84 8.51 -8.67
C ILE A 300 -29.76 9.71 -8.39
N GLY A 301 -29.20 10.91 -8.52
CA GLY A 301 -29.89 12.18 -8.29
C GLY A 301 -29.01 13.20 -7.58
N GLU A 302 -29.55 14.37 -7.27
CA GLU A 302 -28.81 15.50 -6.70
C GLU A 302 -28.29 15.26 -5.26
N ALA A 303 -27.41 16.16 -4.80
CA ALA A 303 -27.00 16.22 -3.40
C ALA A 303 -28.18 16.67 -2.52
N GLY A 304 -28.40 16.01 -1.38
CA GLY A 304 -29.52 16.32 -0.46
C GLY A 304 -30.90 15.74 -0.83
N ILE A 305 -31.09 15.11 -1.99
CA ILE A 305 -32.41 14.57 -2.44
C ILE A 305 -32.92 13.32 -1.66
N GLY A 306 -32.10 12.79 -0.74
CA GLY A 306 -32.47 11.68 0.15
C GLY A 306 -31.94 10.29 -0.23
N LYS A 307 -30.97 10.17 -1.16
CA LYS A 307 -30.35 8.89 -1.58
C LYS A 307 -30.00 7.97 -0.41
N SER A 308 -29.21 8.45 0.56
CA SER A 308 -28.83 7.69 1.76
C SER A 308 -30.00 7.16 2.56
N SER A 309 -31.08 7.93 2.65
CA SER A 309 -32.28 7.54 3.39
C SER A 309 -33.02 6.41 2.68
N VAL A 310 -33.12 6.46 1.34
CA VAL A 310 -33.64 5.36 0.52
C VAL A 310 -32.77 4.11 0.67
N MET A 311 -31.44 4.25 0.58
CA MET A 311 -30.49 3.14 0.76
C MET A 311 -30.64 2.47 2.13
N CYS A 312 -30.62 3.25 3.22
CA CYS A 312 -30.84 2.72 4.57
C CYS A 312 -32.21 2.02 4.72
N LYS A 313 -33.27 2.57 4.10
CA LYS A 313 -34.61 1.99 4.20
C LYS A 313 -34.74 0.69 3.42
N ALA A 314 -34.25 0.61 2.19
CA ALA A 314 -34.25 -0.61 1.38
C ALA A 314 -33.39 -1.70 2.02
N ALA A 315 -32.15 -1.38 2.42
CA ALA A 315 -31.26 -2.33 3.08
C ALA A 315 -31.86 -2.85 4.42
N TYR A 316 -32.55 -2.01 5.19
CA TYR A 316 -33.20 -2.43 6.45
C TYR A 316 -34.43 -3.32 6.24
N THR A 317 -35.21 -3.11 5.16
CA THR A 317 -36.31 -4.01 4.79
C THR A 317 -35.77 -5.38 4.36
N ILE A 318 -34.72 -5.40 3.52
CA ILE A 318 -34.03 -6.63 3.12
C ILE A 318 -33.42 -7.36 4.32
N TYR A 319 -32.75 -6.64 5.24
CA TYR A 319 -32.19 -7.20 6.48
C TYR A 319 -33.26 -7.90 7.34
N LYS A 320 -34.45 -7.32 7.49
CA LYS A 320 -35.57 -7.94 8.22
C LYS A 320 -36.13 -9.18 7.54
N ASN A 321 -36.18 -9.16 6.22
CA ASN A 321 -36.85 -10.19 5.42
C ASN A 321 -35.90 -11.27 4.89
N LEU A 322 -34.59 -11.19 5.19
CA LEU A 322 -33.51 -11.96 4.55
C LEU A 322 -33.78 -13.49 4.51
N GLY A 323 -34.28 -14.06 5.60
CA GLY A 323 -34.63 -15.49 5.70
C GLY A 323 -35.91 -15.92 4.96
N HIS A 324 -36.60 -14.98 4.31
CA HIS A 324 -37.78 -15.20 3.47
C HIS A 324 -37.55 -14.86 1.99
N ILE A 325 -36.38 -14.32 1.63
CA ILE A 325 -36.04 -14.03 0.24
C ILE A 325 -35.71 -15.36 -0.47
N PRO A 326 -36.42 -15.73 -1.55
CA PRO A 326 -36.11 -16.95 -2.29
C PRO A 326 -34.70 -16.87 -2.89
N CYS A 327 -34.01 -18.00 -2.93
CA CYS A 327 -32.63 -18.08 -3.39
C CYS A 327 -32.43 -19.30 -4.30
N PRO A 328 -31.83 -19.13 -5.50
CA PRO A 328 -31.48 -20.25 -6.36
C PRO A 328 -30.62 -21.28 -5.63
N GLY A 329 -30.94 -22.57 -5.81
CA GLY A 329 -30.21 -23.67 -5.18
C GLY A 329 -30.41 -23.83 -3.66
N GLY A 330 -31.37 -23.13 -3.04
CA GLY A 330 -31.77 -23.37 -1.64
C GLY A 330 -30.77 -22.91 -0.58
N LYS A 331 -29.79 -22.08 -0.95
CA LYS A 331 -28.86 -21.41 -0.03
C LYS A 331 -29.53 -20.22 0.67
N SER A 332 -28.93 -19.67 1.72
CA SER A 332 -29.31 -18.37 2.29
C SER A 332 -28.58 -17.22 1.59
N TRP A 333 -29.21 -16.05 1.49
CA TRP A 333 -28.56 -14.80 1.10
C TRP A 333 -27.74 -14.21 2.26
N THR A 334 -26.50 -13.85 2.01
CA THR A 334 -25.70 -12.94 2.85
C THR A 334 -26.04 -11.49 2.48
N LEU A 335 -26.10 -10.58 3.46
CA LEU A 335 -26.32 -9.15 3.24
C LEU A 335 -25.16 -8.33 3.80
N PHE A 336 -24.40 -7.71 2.92
CA PHE A 336 -23.41 -6.69 3.25
C PHE A 336 -24.01 -5.30 3.01
N PHE A 337 -23.77 -4.37 3.94
CA PHE A 337 -24.07 -2.95 3.75
C PHE A 337 -22.92 -2.08 4.24
N HIS A 338 -22.70 -0.98 3.54
CA HIS A 338 -21.74 0.05 3.89
C HIS A 338 -22.30 1.43 3.55
N PHE A 339 -22.07 2.39 4.44
CA PHE A 339 -22.56 3.77 4.29
C PHE A 339 -21.36 4.69 4.41
N VAL A 340 -20.89 5.22 3.28
CA VAL A 340 -19.64 5.98 3.19
C VAL A 340 -19.82 7.33 3.88
N GLY A 341 -18.92 7.66 4.81
CA GLY A 341 -19.02 8.85 5.66
C GLY A 341 -20.08 8.75 6.78
N ALA A 342 -20.62 7.57 7.07
CA ALA A 342 -21.51 7.39 8.22
C ALA A 342 -20.74 7.19 9.55
N ILE A 343 -19.53 6.65 9.48
CA ILE A 343 -18.74 6.04 10.57
C ILE A 343 -17.24 6.31 10.36
N PRO A 344 -16.40 6.36 11.42
CA PRO A 344 -14.96 6.53 11.28
C PRO A 344 -14.33 5.52 10.32
N GLY A 345 -13.43 5.99 9.45
CA GLY A 345 -12.77 5.14 8.46
C GLY A 345 -13.66 4.61 7.33
N SER A 346 -14.98 4.85 7.34
CA SER A 346 -15.87 4.43 6.24
C SER A 346 -15.60 5.13 4.90
N CYS A 347 -14.82 6.22 4.91
CA CYS A 347 -14.31 6.84 3.69
C CYS A 347 -13.10 6.12 3.09
N CYS A 348 -12.47 5.16 3.78
CA CYS A 348 -11.35 4.39 3.24
C CYS A 348 -11.84 3.19 2.42
N LEU A 349 -11.43 3.13 1.15
CA LEU A 349 -11.79 2.02 0.25
C LEU A 349 -11.21 0.68 0.73
N GLU A 350 -9.94 0.62 1.10
CA GLU A 350 -9.28 -0.64 1.52
C GLU A 350 -9.98 -1.26 2.73
N THR A 351 -10.32 -0.46 3.75
CA THR A 351 -11.04 -0.92 4.94
C THR A 351 -12.42 -1.48 4.59
N MET A 352 -13.16 -0.84 3.66
CA MET A 352 -14.46 -1.34 3.19
C MET A 352 -14.33 -2.69 2.47
N LEU A 353 -13.36 -2.80 1.54
CA LEU A 353 -13.11 -4.01 0.76
C LEU A 353 -12.60 -5.17 1.64
N LYS A 354 -11.75 -4.88 2.63
CA LYS A 354 -11.32 -5.85 3.64
C LYS A 354 -12.48 -6.39 4.45
N ARG A 355 -13.40 -5.52 4.90
CA ARG A 355 -14.62 -5.96 5.61
C ARG A 355 -15.53 -6.80 4.71
N LEU A 356 -15.66 -6.45 3.43
CA LEU A 356 -16.44 -7.22 2.45
C LEU A 356 -15.91 -8.65 2.25
N LEU A 357 -14.59 -8.82 2.14
CA LEU A 357 -13.96 -10.15 1.99
C LEU A 357 -14.12 -11.03 3.25
N LYS A 358 -14.06 -10.42 4.45
CA LYS A 358 -14.34 -11.11 5.72
C LYS A 358 -15.81 -11.52 5.84
N GLU A 359 -16.75 -10.59 5.62
CA GLU A 359 -18.20 -10.85 5.72
C GLU A 359 -18.74 -11.80 4.63
N ALA A 360 -17.97 -12.05 3.56
CA ALA A 360 -18.27 -13.07 2.55
C ALA A 360 -17.78 -14.50 2.90
N ASP A 361 -17.14 -14.68 4.08
CA ASP A 361 -16.45 -15.91 4.51
C ASP A 361 -15.32 -16.39 3.54
N LEU A 362 -14.71 -15.49 2.77
CA LEU A 362 -13.62 -15.87 1.84
C LEU A 362 -12.22 -15.69 2.42
N VAL A 363 -12.07 -14.82 3.40
CA VAL A 363 -10.78 -14.34 3.91
C VAL A 363 -10.83 -14.22 5.43
N ASN A 364 -9.76 -14.63 6.10
CA ASN A 364 -9.55 -14.46 7.54
C ASN A 364 -8.39 -13.47 7.81
N ASP A 365 -8.13 -13.15 9.08
CA ASP A 365 -7.13 -12.14 9.46
C ASP A 365 -5.69 -12.44 8.99
N SER A 366 -5.34 -13.72 8.76
CA SER A 366 -4.01 -14.12 8.28
C SER A 366 -3.89 -14.21 6.75
N SER A 367 -5.01 -14.36 6.03
CA SER A 367 -5.06 -14.41 4.56
C SER A 367 -5.46 -13.09 3.90
N ILE A 368 -5.60 -12.01 4.67
CA ILE A 368 -6.11 -10.74 4.15
C ILE A 368 -5.08 -10.02 3.27
N PRO A 369 -5.45 -9.58 2.05
CA PRO A 369 -4.53 -8.83 1.19
C PRO A 369 -4.00 -7.57 1.86
N ARG A 370 -2.80 -7.14 1.46
CA ARG A 370 -2.17 -5.90 1.93
C ARG A 370 -2.19 -4.87 0.80
N GLY A 371 -2.60 -3.63 1.12
CA GLY A 371 -2.76 -2.57 0.14
C GLY A 371 -4.11 -2.60 -0.57
N VAL A 372 -4.55 -1.41 -1.00
CA VAL A 372 -5.85 -1.17 -1.66
C VAL A 372 -6.02 -2.07 -2.88
N GLU A 373 -4.96 -2.19 -3.68
CA GLU A 373 -4.96 -2.86 -4.98
C GLU A 373 -5.16 -4.37 -4.85
N ALA A 374 -4.32 -5.10 -4.10
CA ALA A 374 -4.49 -6.54 -3.89
C ALA A 374 -5.83 -6.89 -3.21
N THR A 375 -6.34 -6.00 -2.36
CA THR A 375 -7.68 -6.12 -1.76
C THR A 375 -8.77 -5.95 -2.83
N ALA A 376 -8.64 -4.97 -3.73
CA ALA A 376 -9.54 -4.75 -4.85
C ALA A 376 -9.50 -5.92 -5.86
N GLN A 377 -8.32 -6.42 -6.22
CA GLN A 377 -8.19 -7.61 -7.09
C GLN A 377 -8.98 -8.80 -6.51
N SER A 378 -8.81 -9.07 -5.22
CA SER A 378 -9.50 -10.15 -4.51
C SER A 378 -11.03 -9.97 -4.49
N CYS A 379 -11.51 -8.73 -4.28
CA CYS A 379 -12.94 -8.41 -4.35
C CYS A 379 -13.51 -8.59 -5.77
N CYS A 380 -12.74 -8.22 -6.79
CA CYS A 380 -13.16 -8.33 -8.19
C CYS A 380 -13.33 -9.80 -8.59
N SER A 381 -12.33 -10.63 -8.28
CA SER A 381 -12.37 -12.08 -8.49
C SER A 381 -13.46 -12.78 -7.67
N MET A 382 -13.74 -12.32 -6.45
CA MET A 382 -14.91 -12.77 -5.67
C MET A 382 -16.22 -12.52 -6.42
N LEU A 383 -16.48 -11.25 -6.79
CA LEU A 383 -17.78 -10.83 -7.35
C LEU A 383 -18.05 -11.40 -8.75
N ALA A 384 -17.01 -11.82 -9.46
CA ALA A 384 -17.10 -12.51 -10.75
C ALA A 384 -17.31 -14.04 -10.63
N ASN A 385 -17.00 -14.66 -9.49
CA ASN A 385 -16.97 -16.12 -9.33
C ASN A 385 -18.39 -16.74 -9.30
N PRO A 386 -18.80 -17.59 -10.27
CA PRO A 386 -20.12 -18.21 -10.29
C PRO A 386 -20.42 -19.11 -9.07
N SER A 387 -19.39 -19.60 -8.39
CA SER A 387 -19.52 -20.51 -7.23
C SER A 387 -19.73 -19.80 -5.89
N ILE A 388 -19.71 -18.45 -5.86
CA ILE A 388 -19.84 -17.65 -4.64
C ILE A 388 -21.11 -17.98 -3.83
N LYS A 389 -21.06 -17.78 -2.51
CA LYS A 389 -22.28 -17.72 -1.67
C LYS A 389 -23.17 -16.56 -2.15
N PRO A 390 -24.50 -16.74 -2.25
CA PRO A 390 -25.40 -15.67 -2.67
C PRO A 390 -25.29 -14.45 -1.76
N ILE A 391 -25.00 -13.27 -2.34
CA ILE A 391 -24.70 -12.05 -1.59
C ILE A 391 -25.38 -10.82 -2.18
N ILE A 392 -25.97 -10.02 -1.29
CA ILE A 392 -26.57 -8.71 -1.58
C ILE A 392 -25.65 -7.65 -0.96
N ILE A 393 -25.28 -6.65 -1.74
CA ILE A 393 -24.31 -5.61 -1.38
C ILE A 393 -24.97 -4.24 -1.56
N PHE A 394 -25.09 -3.48 -0.47
CA PHE A 394 -25.48 -2.06 -0.50
C PHE A 394 -24.27 -1.16 -0.19
N ILE A 395 -23.93 -0.21 -1.07
CA ILE A 395 -22.95 0.84 -0.76
C ILE A 395 -23.53 2.22 -1.07
N ASP A 396 -23.82 2.99 -0.03
CA ASP A 396 -24.31 4.37 -0.14
C ASP A 396 -23.15 5.36 -0.23
N GLY A 397 -23.14 6.20 -1.27
CA GLY A 397 -22.21 7.32 -1.40
C GLY A 397 -20.85 6.95 -1.99
N LEU A 398 -20.78 6.21 -3.10
CA LEU A 398 -19.52 5.86 -3.78
C LEU A 398 -18.62 7.08 -4.05
N ASN A 399 -19.21 8.25 -4.31
CA ASN A 399 -18.51 9.52 -4.52
C ASN A 399 -17.95 10.19 -3.23
N GLN A 400 -17.95 9.49 -2.09
CA GLN A 400 -17.50 9.98 -0.79
C GLN A 400 -16.33 9.18 -0.20
N PHE A 401 -15.80 8.17 -0.92
CA PHE A 401 -14.52 7.57 -0.56
C PHE A 401 -13.39 8.60 -0.68
N SER A 402 -12.27 8.33 -0.03
CA SER A 402 -10.99 9.01 -0.25
C SER A 402 -10.65 9.05 -1.75
N ASP A 403 -9.97 10.12 -2.17
CA ASP A 403 -9.78 10.46 -3.59
C ASP A 403 -8.66 9.65 -4.27
N ASP A 404 -8.44 8.43 -3.76
CA ASP A 404 -7.45 7.45 -4.22
C ASP A 404 -7.77 6.99 -5.66
N GLN A 405 -6.74 6.70 -6.46
CA GLN A 405 -6.95 6.24 -7.84
C GLN A 405 -7.79 4.95 -7.90
N ALA A 406 -7.57 4.02 -6.98
CA ALA A 406 -8.38 2.79 -6.86
C ALA A 406 -9.88 3.07 -6.61
N SER A 407 -10.23 4.18 -5.93
CA SER A 407 -11.63 4.58 -5.71
C SER A 407 -12.27 5.16 -6.97
N LYS A 408 -11.50 5.88 -7.79
CA LYS A 408 -11.92 6.44 -9.09
C LYS A 408 -12.11 5.38 -10.17
N VAL A 409 -11.25 4.35 -10.17
CA VAL A 409 -11.21 3.26 -11.17
C VAL A 409 -12.31 2.21 -10.96
N MET A 410 -12.77 1.98 -9.72
CA MET A 410 -13.73 0.92 -9.40
C MET A 410 -13.24 -0.49 -9.82
N SER A 411 -11.93 -0.76 -9.68
CA SER A 411 -11.28 -2.03 -10.07
C SER A 411 -11.80 -3.24 -9.30
N TRP A 412 -12.23 -3.03 -8.06
CA TRP A 412 -12.86 -4.04 -7.20
C TRP A 412 -14.22 -4.54 -7.70
N LEU A 413 -14.85 -3.84 -8.65
CA LEU A 413 -16.17 -4.17 -9.21
C LEU A 413 -16.01 -4.73 -10.63
N PRO A 414 -16.26 -6.02 -10.88
CA PRO A 414 -16.04 -6.64 -12.20
C PRO A 414 -17.01 -6.09 -13.27
N ARG A 415 -16.69 -6.30 -14.55
CA ARG A 415 -17.55 -5.91 -15.68
C ARG A 415 -18.85 -6.73 -15.77
N LYS A 416 -18.87 -7.93 -15.18
CA LYS A 416 -20.02 -8.84 -15.11
C LYS A 416 -20.06 -9.46 -13.71
N LEU A 417 -21.20 -9.37 -13.05
CA LEU A 417 -21.43 -9.98 -11.73
C LEU A 417 -21.79 -11.47 -11.88
N ALA A 418 -21.40 -12.29 -10.91
CA ALA A 418 -21.86 -13.69 -10.83
C ALA A 418 -23.39 -13.77 -10.62
N PRO A 419 -24.07 -14.84 -11.10
CA PRO A 419 -25.55 -14.93 -11.09
C PRO A 419 -26.22 -14.75 -9.72
N HIS A 420 -25.49 -15.04 -8.64
CA HIS A 420 -25.94 -14.95 -7.24
C HIS A 420 -25.44 -13.71 -6.49
N VAL A 421 -24.91 -12.70 -7.20
CA VAL A 421 -24.48 -11.41 -6.63
C VAL A 421 -25.52 -10.34 -6.99
N ARG A 422 -25.89 -9.48 -6.03
CA ARG A 422 -26.73 -8.30 -6.27
C ARG A 422 -26.05 -7.07 -5.67
N CYS A 423 -25.75 -6.08 -6.51
CA CYS A 423 -25.04 -4.87 -6.10
C CYS A 423 -25.94 -3.65 -6.26
N ILE A 424 -26.16 -2.92 -5.17
CA ILE A 424 -26.97 -1.70 -5.11
C ILE A 424 -26.08 -0.58 -4.59
N PHE A 425 -25.89 0.46 -5.41
CA PHE A 425 -25.00 1.57 -5.09
C PHE A 425 -25.74 2.91 -5.14
N SER A 426 -25.24 3.93 -4.44
CA SER A 426 -25.71 5.31 -4.60
C SER A 426 -24.55 6.25 -4.96
N SER A 427 -24.84 7.24 -5.82
CA SER A 427 -23.86 8.27 -6.20
C SER A 427 -24.53 9.55 -6.73
N VAL A 428 -23.73 10.59 -6.99
CA VAL A 428 -24.10 11.71 -7.86
C VAL A 428 -23.64 11.47 -9.29
N THR A 429 -24.41 11.95 -10.27
CA THR A 429 -24.19 11.79 -11.72
C THR A 429 -22.88 12.40 -12.22
N ASP A 430 -22.34 13.40 -11.52
CA ASP A 430 -21.08 14.04 -11.90
C ASP A 430 -19.83 13.33 -11.39
N SER A 431 -19.97 12.32 -10.54
CA SER A 431 -18.85 11.61 -9.91
C SER A 431 -18.04 10.76 -10.91
N HIS A 432 -16.73 10.65 -10.67
CA HIS A 432 -15.86 9.75 -11.42
C HIS A 432 -16.34 8.30 -11.30
N GLN A 433 -16.69 7.84 -10.10
CA GLN A 433 -17.15 6.46 -9.85
C GLN A 433 -18.36 6.06 -10.70
N TYR A 434 -19.33 6.96 -10.87
CA TYR A 434 -20.47 6.75 -11.77
C TYR A 434 -20.02 6.79 -13.24
N LYS A 435 -19.23 7.79 -13.64
CA LYS A 435 -18.70 7.95 -15.01
C LYS A 435 -17.89 6.75 -15.48
N THR A 436 -17.09 6.14 -14.59
CA THR A 436 -16.28 4.93 -14.84
C THR A 436 -17.10 3.63 -14.97
N VAL A 437 -18.34 3.60 -14.45
CA VAL A 437 -19.22 2.42 -14.55
C VAL A 437 -20.22 2.55 -15.69
N ILE A 438 -20.73 3.75 -15.98
CA ILE A 438 -21.65 4.01 -17.11
C ILE A 438 -20.96 4.02 -18.49
N SER A 439 -19.63 4.17 -18.52
CA SER A 439 -18.78 4.06 -19.72
C SER A 439 -18.47 2.60 -20.11
N ARG A 440 -18.73 1.63 -19.24
CA ARG A 440 -18.59 0.19 -19.54
C ARG A 440 -19.66 -0.23 -20.57
N GLU A 441 -19.31 -1.20 -21.41
CA GLU A 441 -20.23 -1.74 -22.43
C GLU A 441 -21.52 -2.29 -21.80
N SER A 442 -21.36 -3.11 -20.74
CA SER A 442 -22.45 -3.55 -19.85
C SER A 442 -22.82 -2.45 -18.87
N LYS A 443 -23.82 -1.63 -19.22
CA LYS A 443 -24.27 -0.51 -18.40
C LYS A 443 -25.02 -0.94 -17.12
N PRO A 444 -24.88 -0.18 -16.02
CA PRO A 444 -25.68 -0.38 -14.81
C PRO A 444 -27.17 -0.08 -15.04
N ILE A 445 -28.02 -0.53 -14.12
CA ILE A 445 -29.43 -0.15 -14.06
C ILE A 445 -29.54 1.17 -13.27
N GLU A 446 -29.99 2.23 -13.92
CA GLU A 446 -30.13 3.55 -13.30
C GLU A 446 -31.52 3.75 -12.67
N LEU A 447 -31.56 4.24 -11.43
CA LEU A 447 -32.76 4.56 -10.67
C LEU A 447 -32.68 6.02 -10.16
N PRO A 448 -33.18 7.00 -10.93
CA PRO A 448 -33.16 8.40 -10.53
C PRO A 448 -34.18 8.69 -9.41
N LEU A 449 -33.79 9.54 -8.45
CA LEU A 449 -34.67 10.04 -7.39
C LEU A 449 -35.18 11.44 -7.72
N GLU A 450 -36.46 11.54 -8.04
CA GLU A 450 -37.20 12.80 -8.15
C GLU A 450 -37.43 13.45 -6.77
N PRO A 451 -37.81 14.74 -6.68
CA PRO A 451 -38.25 15.37 -5.43
C PRO A 451 -39.39 14.61 -4.71
N LEU A 452 -39.54 14.84 -3.40
CA LEU A 452 -40.71 14.33 -2.67
C LEU A 452 -41.97 15.15 -2.98
N ASP A 453 -43.11 14.48 -2.93
CA ASP A 453 -44.42 15.12 -3.02
C ASP A 453 -44.67 16.09 -1.82
N ARG A 454 -45.58 17.05 -2.00
CA ARG A 454 -45.87 18.07 -0.99
C ARG A 454 -46.47 17.51 0.30
N GLN A 455 -47.20 16.39 0.26
CA GLN A 455 -47.79 15.76 1.44
C GLN A 455 -46.71 15.07 2.30
N SER A 456 -45.80 14.30 1.69
CA SER A 456 -44.65 13.71 2.39
C SER A 456 -43.72 14.78 2.96
N ARG A 457 -43.42 15.84 2.19
CA ARG A 457 -42.65 17.00 2.69
C ARG A 457 -43.35 17.71 3.86
N SER A 458 -44.67 17.86 3.82
CA SER A 458 -45.47 18.43 4.91
C SER A 458 -45.39 17.61 6.20
N ILE A 459 -45.43 16.28 6.10
CA ILE A 459 -45.29 15.39 7.26
C ILE A 459 -43.87 15.48 7.85
N LEU A 460 -42.84 15.49 7.00
CA LEU A 460 -41.44 15.59 7.44
C LEU A 460 -41.14 16.93 8.13
N ALA A 461 -41.53 18.06 7.53
CA ALA A 461 -41.29 19.38 8.10
C ALA A 461 -42.02 19.59 9.45
N LYS A 462 -43.26 19.09 9.59
CA LYS A 462 -43.95 19.04 10.90
C LYS A 462 -43.21 18.19 11.92
N GLY A 463 -42.73 17.01 11.51
CA GLY A 463 -41.97 16.10 12.36
C GLY A 463 -40.65 16.71 12.83
N TRP A 464 -39.94 17.43 11.95
CA TRP A 464 -38.69 18.12 12.28
C TRP A 464 -38.91 19.31 13.21
N CYS A 465 -39.80 20.26 12.87
CA CYS A 465 -40.00 21.49 13.65
C CYS A 465 -40.61 21.31 15.05
N LYS A 466 -40.98 20.10 15.46
CA LYS A 466 -41.65 19.83 16.74
C LYS A 466 -40.72 20.04 17.94
N LYS A 467 -40.84 21.22 18.57
CA LYS A 467 -40.06 21.65 19.74
C LYS A 467 -41.02 22.11 20.85
N PHE A 468 -40.82 21.64 22.08
CA PHE A 468 -41.51 22.11 23.31
C PHE A 468 -43.01 22.46 23.14
N ASP A 469 -43.83 21.46 22.78
CA ASP A 469 -45.30 21.55 22.66
C ASP A 469 -45.86 22.60 21.68
N GLN A 470 -45.04 23.16 20.78
CA GLN A 470 -45.50 24.03 19.69
C GLN A 470 -45.26 23.38 18.31
N GLU A 471 -46.24 23.54 17.42
CA GLU A 471 -46.22 23.08 16.02
C GLU A 471 -46.46 24.27 15.09
N LEU A 472 -45.83 24.25 13.91
CA LEU A 472 -46.06 25.28 12.88
C LEU A 472 -47.53 25.28 12.43
N THR A 473 -48.09 26.49 12.27
CA THR A 473 -49.43 26.66 11.71
C THR A 473 -49.50 26.17 10.26
N GLY A 474 -50.69 25.82 9.79
CA GLY A 474 -50.88 25.39 8.39
C GLY A 474 -50.37 26.43 7.38
N THR A 475 -50.62 27.71 7.66
CA THR A 475 -50.16 28.86 6.86
C THR A 475 -48.63 29.00 6.83
N GLN A 476 -47.95 28.85 7.96
CA GLN A 476 -46.48 28.85 8.02
C GLN A 476 -45.87 27.70 7.23
N LEU A 477 -46.46 26.52 7.35
CA LEU A 477 -46.01 25.33 6.66
C LEU A 477 -46.25 25.42 5.14
N ASP A 478 -47.40 25.94 4.72
CA ASP A 478 -47.69 26.18 3.30
C ASP A 478 -46.80 27.26 2.70
N ALA A 479 -46.37 28.27 3.48
CA ALA A 479 -45.36 29.23 3.07
C ALA A 479 -43.98 28.58 2.88
N LEU A 480 -43.50 27.81 3.88
CA LEU A 480 -42.22 27.08 3.79
C LEU A 480 -42.18 26.10 2.60
N LEU A 481 -43.27 25.38 2.35
CA LEU A 481 -43.42 24.43 1.23
C LEU A 481 -43.76 25.09 -0.12
N SER A 482 -43.87 26.42 -0.16
CA SER A 482 -44.06 27.17 -1.41
C SER A 482 -42.75 27.62 -2.07
N LYS A 483 -41.66 27.73 -1.28
CA LYS A 483 -40.30 27.96 -1.76
C LYS A 483 -39.81 26.77 -2.61
N SER A 484 -39.18 27.03 -3.75
CA SER A 484 -38.77 25.97 -4.69
C SER A 484 -37.71 25.06 -4.07
N SER A 485 -36.81 25.60 -3.26
CA SER A 485 -35.76 24.85 -2.58
C SER A 485 -36.27 23.84 -1.55
N SER A 486 -37.55 23.94 -1.14
CA SER A 486 -38.19 22.94 -0.29
C SER A 486 -38.30 21.55 -0.94
N GLU A 487 -38.01 21.42 -2.23
CA GLU A 487 -37.89 20.14 -2.95
C GLU A 487 -36.61 19.37 -2.60
N ASN A 488 -35.55 20.08 -2.20
CA ASN A 488 -34.34 19.47 -1.69
C ASN A 488 -34.50 19.15 -0.19
N LEU A 489 -34.54 17.86 0.18
CA LEU A 489 -34.79 17.44 1.56
C LEU A 489 -33.75 17.99 2.55
N LEU A 490 -32.49 18.17 2.12
CA LEU A 490 -31.45 18.73 2.98
C LEU A 490 -31.71 20.22 3.24
N TRP A 491 -32.03 21.02 2.21
CA TRP A 491 -32.45 22.42 2.40
C TRP A 491 -33.66 22.50 3.33
N LEU A 492 -34.67 21.65 3.13
CA LEU A 492 -35.87 21.64 3.97
C LEU A 492 -35.56 21.28 5.44
N SER A 493 -34.68 20.30 5.67
CA SER A 493 -34.26 19.97 7.04
C SER A 493 -33.48 21.09 7.73
N LEU A 494 -32.57 21.76 7.01
CA LEU A 494 -31.78 22.87 7.54
C LEU A 494 -32.66 24.10 7.81
N ALA A 495 -33.59 24.42 6.90
CA ALA A 495 -34.61 25.43 7.11
C ALA A 495 -35.45 25.13 8.37
N CYS A 496 -35.84 23.86 8.57
CA CYS A 496 -36.54 23.43 9.78
C CYS A 496 -35.67 23.56 11.05
N GLU A 497 -34.35 23.38 11.00
CA GLU A 497 -33.47 23.64 12.15
C GLU A 497 -33.32 25.15 12.43
N GLU A 498 -33.10 25.99 11.41
CA GLU A 498 -33.01 27.46 11.59
C GLU A 498 -34.30 28.04 12.18
N ILE A 499 -35.47 27.58 11.73
CA ILE A 499 -36.77 27.97 12.30
C ILE A 499 -36.87 27.59 13.80
N LYS A 500 -36.26 26.47 14.24
CA LYS A 500 -36.23 26.11 15.67
C LYS A 500 -35.34 27.02 16.52
N LEU A 501 -34.43 27.80 15.92
CA LEU A 501 -33.57 28.72 16.67
C LEU A 501 -34.30 30.04 17.00
N VAL A 502 -35.42 30.31 16.33
CA VAL A 502 -36.29 31.46 16.62
C VAL A 502 -36.96 31.29 17.99
N CYS A 503 -36.64 32.19 18.92
CA CYS A 503 -37.21 32.21 20.27
C CYS A 503 -38.50 33.07 20.39
N ASP A 504 -38.79 33.91 19.40
CA ASP A 504 -39.95 34.82 19.38
C ASP A 504 -40.96 34.36 18.33
N LEU A 505 -42.18 34.01 18.78
CA LEU A 505 -43.24 33.45 17.95
C LEU A 505 -43.69 34.43 16.86
N ASP A 506 -43.69 35.73 17.16
CA ASP A 506 -44.13 36.78 16.24
C ASP A 506 -43.10 37.01 15.11
N GLN A 507 -41.89 36.44 15.21
CA GLN A 507 -40.86 36.48 14.16
C GLN A 507 -40.85 35.25 13.25
N ILE A 508 -41.60 34.17 13.56
CA ILE A 508 -41.55 32.92 12.79
C ILE A 508 -42.01 33.15 11.34
N ASP A 509 -43.11 33.89 11.13
CA ASP A 509 -43.61 34.23 9.79
C ASP A 509 -42.57 35.01 8.99
N LYS A 510 -41.87 35.95 9.64
CA LYS A 510 -40.82 36.75 9.00
C LYS A 510 -39.61 35.88 8.65
N ASN A 511 -39.12 35.06 9.59
CA ASN A 511 -37.99 34.16 9.38
C ASN A 511 -38.25 33.18 8.22
N ILE A 512 -39.44 32.57 8.16
CA ILE A 512 -39.84 31.69 7.05
C ILE A 512 -39.81 32.42 5.70
N ASN A 513 -40.20 33.71 5.64
CA ASN A 513 -40.11 34.49 4.41
C ASN A 513 -38.66 34.83 4.06
N ASP A 514 -37.86 35.28 5.03
CA ASP A 514 -36.46 35.72 4.89
C ASP A 514 -35.49 34.57 4.49
N LEU A 515 -35.85 33.29 4.72
CA LEU A 515 -35.04 32.12 4.31
C LEU A 515 -34.70 32.13 2.80
N PRO A 516 -33.42 32.04 2.40
CA PRO A 516 -33.02 32.15 1.01
C PRO A 516 -33.29 30.88 0.19
N GLU A 517 -33.63 31.06 -1.09
CA GLU A 517 -33.66 29.98 -2.09
C GLU A 517 -32.23 29.55 -2.44
N GLY A 518 -32.01 28.25 -2.59
CA GLY A 518 -30.74 27.60 -2.92
C GLY A 518 -30.01 27.07 -1.67
N LEU A 519 -29.63 25.79 -1.70
CA LEU A 519 -28.82 25.16 -0.63
C LEU A 519 -27.51 25.92 -0.32
N PRO A 520 -26.73 26.43 -1.29
CA PRO A 520 -25.55 27.24 -0.99
C PRO A 520 -25.89 28.54 -0.23
N ASN A 521 -26.98 29.19 -0.61
CA ASN A 521 -27.40 30.46 0.00
C ASN A 521 -27.95 30.25 1.42
N LEU A 522 -28.58 29.10 1.70
CA LEU A 522 -29.00 28.74 3.06
C LEU A 522 -27.81 28.48 3.98
N PHE A 523 -26.75 27.82 3.48
CA PHE A 523 -25.50 27.72 4.24
C PHE A 523 -24.84 29.08 4.46
N GLU A 524 -24.84 29.97 3.47
CA GLU A 524 -24.33 31.34 3.61
C GLU A 524 -25.07 32.10 4.74
N TYR A 525 -26.40 32.06 4.74
CA TYR A 525 -27.26 32.65 5.77
C TYR A 525 -27.00 32.06 7.16
N MET A 526 -26.84 30.73 7.25
CA MET A 526 -26.52 30.02 8.49
C MET A 526 -25.14 30.43 9.04
N LEU A 527 -24.12 30.55 8.18
CA LEU A 527 -22.78 31.00 8.58
C LEU A 527 -22.80 32.47 9.04
N MET A 528 -23.53 33.35 8.33
CA MET A 528 -23.78 34.73 8.77
C MET A 528 -24.46 34.81 10.14
N ARG A 529 -25.38 33.89 10.49
CA ARG A 529 -25.94 33.81 11.84
C ARG A 529 -24.86 33.45 12.86
N LEU A 530 -24.08 32.40 12.59
CA LEU A 530 -23.06 31.88 13.52
C LEU A 530 -21.95 32.90 13.83
N GLU A 531 -21.62 33.78 12.90
CA GLU A 531 -20.69 34.91 13.10
C GLU A 531 -21.19 35.94 14.13
N ASN A 532 -22.51 36.13 14.22
CA ASN A 532 -23.15 37.12 15.09
C ASN A 532 -23.52 36.56 16.48
N GLU A 533 -23.24 35.28 16.75
CA GLU A 533 -23.51 34.65 18.05
C GLU A 533 -22.35 34.79 19.05
N SER A 534 -22.68 34.79 20.35
CA SER A 534 -21.68 34.96 21.41
C SER A 534 -20.68 33.79 21.46
N GLY A 535 -19.42 34.06 21.12
CA GLY A 535 -18.37 33.05 20.99
C GLY A 535 -18.10 32.61 19.54
N SER A 536 -18.60 33.36 18.56
CA SER A 536 -18.46 33.10 17.12
C SER A 536 -17.02 32.75 16.67
N ASN A 537 -15.98 33.43 17.14
CA ASN A 537 -14.58 33.11 16.78
C ASN A 537 -14.22 31.62 17.01
N LEU A 538 -14.69 31.02 18.12
CA LEU A 538 -14.47 29.61 18.41
C LEU A 538 -15.29 28.69 17.50
N VAL A 539 -16.49 29.11 17.11
CA VAL A 539 -17.37 28.40 16.17
C VAL A 539 -16.80 28.42 14.76
N ILE A 540 -16.38 29.60 14.28
CA ILE A 540 -15.75 29.80 12.97
C ILE A 540 -14.42 29.05 12.92
N GLY A 541 -13.58 29.17 13.95
CA GLY A 541 -12.33 28.42 14.06
C GLY A 541 -12.55 26.90 14.03
N THR A 542 -13.59 26.38 14.72
CA THR A 542 -13.94 24.96 14.64
C THR A 542 -14.27 24.54 13.21
N LEU A 543 -15.04 25.35 12.48
CA LEU A 543 -15.41 25.07 11.09
C LEU A 543 -14.21 25.17 10.14
N CYS A 544 -13.34 26.18 10.29
CA CYS A 544 -12.21 26.39 9.40
C CYS A 544 -11.09 25.35 9.63
N LEU A 545 -10.80 24.98 10.88
CA LEU A 545 -9.86 23.90 11.20
C LEU A 545 -10.34 22.53 10.66
N LEU A 546 -11.66 22.29 10.64
CA LEU A 546 -12.25 21.09 10.02
C LEU A 546 -12.25 21.12 8.49
N GLU A 547 -12.22 22.30 7.85
CA GLU A 547 -12.10 22.44 6.38
C GLU A 547 -10.63 22.38 5.91
N ALA A 548 -9.69 22.81 6.75
CA ALA A 548 -8.25 22.79 6.47
C ALA A 548 -7.56 21.46 6.83
N SER A 549 -8.16 20.64 7.71
CA SER A 549 -7.68 19.28 8.03
C SER A 549 -7.88 18.31 6.87
N PHE A 550 -6.90 17.44 6.63
CA PHE A 550 -6.98 16.42 5.58
C PHE A 550 -7.99 15.32 5.91
N ALA A 551 -8.02 14.87 7.17
CA ALA A 551 -8.72 13.65 7.58
C ALA A 551 -9.56 13.81 8.87
N GLY A 552 -9.96 15.04 9.19
CA GLY A 552 -10.72 15.41 10.37
C GLY A 552 -9.87 15.51 11.64
N LEU A 553 -10.44 16.14 12.68
CA LEU A 553 -9.74 16.43 13.94
C LEU A 553 -10.48 15.84 15.14
N TYR A 554 -9.76 15.25 16.10
CA TYR A 554 -10.35 14.79 17.37
C TYR A 554 -10.81 15.97 18.22
N GLU A 555 -11.79 15.75 19.12
CA GLU A 555 -12.22 16.78 20.09
C GLU A 555 -11.02 17.34 20.88
N LEU A 556 -10.06 16.51 21.27
CA LEU A 556 -8.89 16.95 22.04
C LEU A 556 -7.96 17.87 21.23
N GLU A 557 -7.68 17.51 19.97
CA GLU A 557 -6.88 18.34 19.05
C GLU A 557 -7.56 19.71 18.85
N LEU A 558 -8.85 19.73 18.48
CA LEU A 558 -9.62 20.97 18.33
C LEU A 558 -9.60 21.81 19.60
N ARG A 559 -9.81 21.22 20.78
CA ARG A 559 -9.83 21.96 22.06
C ARG A 559 -8.46 22.47 22.49
N GLN A 560 -7.36 21.87 22.03
CA GLN A 560 -6.02 22.40 22.22
C GLN A 560 -5.79 23.62 21.30
N ILE A 561 -6.01 23.46 19.99
CA ILE A 561 -5.80 24.51 18.99
C ILE A 561 -6.68 25.75 19.27
N LEU A 562 -7.96 25.54 19.58
CA LEU A 562 -8.92 26.60 19.92
C LEU A 562 -8.67 27.27 21.28
N GLY A 563 -7.72 26.78 22.09
CA GLY A 563 -7.38 27.38 23.39
C GLY A 563 -6.79 28.79 23.26
N HIS A 564 -6.15 29.07 22.12
CA HIS A 564 -5.51 30.35 21.81
C HIS A 564 -6.51 31.41 21.31
N GLU A 565 -7.57 31.69 22.08
CA GLU A 565 -8.69 32.57 21.69
C GLU A 565 -8.29 33.96 21.15
N ASN A 566 -7.14 34.50 21.58
CA ASN A 566 -6.61 35.80 21.13
C ASN A 566 -5.94 35.76 19.74
N THR A 567 -5.40 34.60 19.32
CA THR A 567 -4.62 34.44 18.07
C THR A 567 -5.15 33.32 17.19
N LEU A 568 -6.45 33.02 17.34
CA LEU A 568 -7.16 31.97 16.62
C LEU A 568 -7.54 32.40 15.20
N MET A 569 -8.18 33.57 15.06
CA MET A 569 -8.61 34.11 13.77
C MET A 569 -7.43 34.71 12.99
N PRO A 570 -7.46 34.73 11.65
CA PRO A 570 -6.52 35.52 10.86
C PRO A 570 -6.63 37.01 11.23
N PRO A 571 -5.51 37.76 11.23
CA PRO A 571 -5.49 39.17 11.57
C PRO A 571 -6.24 40.01 10.54
N SER A 572 -6.80 41.14 10.97
CA SER A 572 -7.43 42.09 10.07
C SER A 572 -6.38 42.79 9.19
N PRO A 573 -6.67 43.09 7.91
CA PRO A 573 -5.82 43.95 7.06
C PRO A 573 -5.57 45.37 7.62
N PHE A 574 -6.25 45.76 8.70
CA PHE A 574 -6.08 47.04 9.38
C PHE A 574 -5.21 46.97 10.66
N ASP A 575 -4.94 45.76 11.18
CA ASP A 575 -4.26 45.56 12.48
C ASP A 575 -2.78 45.13 12.33
N GLU A 576 -2.30 44.98 11.09
CA GLU A 576 -0.99 44.42 10.68
C GLU A 576 0.28 44.92 11.42
N LYS A 577 0.23 46.11 12.05
CA LYS A 577 1.42 46.77 12.61
C LYS A 577 1.67 46.49 14.08
N ASP A 578 0.64 46.39 14.90
CA ASP A 578 0.79 46.23 16.34
C ASP A 578 0.76 44.73 16.74
N GLU A 579 0.14 43.87 15.92
CA GLU A 579 0.05 42.44 16.22
C GLU A 579 1.34 41.66 15.91
N LYS A 580 2.06 41.95 14.81
CA LYS A 580 3.30 41.22 14.43
C LYS A 580 4.34 41.22 15.55
N GLU A 581 4.52 42.34 16.23
CA GLU A 581 5.42 42.46 17.38
C GLU A 581 4.94 41.73 18.65
N SER A 582 3.64 41.40 18.78
CA SER A 582 3.13 40.66 19.95
C SER A 582 3.03 39.16 19.70
N SER A 583 2.65 38.74 18.48
CA SER A 583 2.59 37.32 18.09
C SER A 583 3.92 36.60 18.23
N GLU A 584 5.04 37.25 17.87
CA GLU A 584 6.40 36.69 18.01
C GLU A 584 6.82 36.51 19.48
N LYS A 585 6.15 37.16 20.43
CA LYS A 585 6.51 37.16 21.86
C LYS A 585 5.67 36.18 22.71
N GLU A 586 4.58 35.62 22.19
CA GLU A 586 3.71 34.68 22.93
C GLU A 586 3.90 33.19 22.56
N VAL A 587 4.70 32.87 21.54
CA VAL A 587 4.81 31.52 20.93
C VAL A 587 5.14 30.37 21.90
N ILE A 588 5.77 30.64 23.06
CA ILE A 588 6.26 29.60 23.99
C ILE A 588 5.53 29.63 25.34
N LYS A 589 4.21 29.45 25.31
CA LYS A 589 3.43 28.98 26.46
C LYS A 589 2.43 27.90 26.03
N VAL A 590 2.58 26.71 26.62
CA VAL A 590 1.51 25.71 26.63
C VAL A 590 0.35 26.27 27.46
N MET A 591 -0.74 26.63 26.80
CA MET A 591 -1.95 27.17 27.42
C MET A 591 -2.99 26.07 27.66
N ASP A 592 -3.89 26.28 28.62
CA ASP A 592 -4.94 25.31 28.94
C ASP A 592 -5.93 25.16 27.75
N PRO A 593 -6.34 23.93 27.38
CA PRO A 593 -7.29 23.70 26.30
C PRO A 593 -8.69 24.25 26.65
N VAL A 594 -9.49 24.53 25.62
CA VAL A 594 -10.83 25.11 25.76
C VAL A 594 -11.64 24.39 26.83
N SER A 595 -12.02 25.15 27.87
CA SER A 595 -12.74 24.63 29.02
C SER A 595 -14.01 23.90 28.59
N SER A 596 -14.33 22.77 29.24
CA SER A 596 -15.47 21.92 28.84
C SER A 596 -16.82 22.66 28.85
N ARG A 597 -16.93 23.80 29.55
CA ARG A 597 -18.12 24.68 29.50
C ARG A 597 -18.22 25.46 28.18
N LYS A 598 -17.12 26.06 27.70
CA LYS A 598 -17.09 26.73 26.38
C LYS A 598 -17.29 25.69 25.26
N TRP A 599 -16.57 24.57 25.34
CA TRP A 599 -16.68 23.50 24.35
C TRP A 599 -18.11 22.92 24.23
N ASN A 600 -18.76 22.62 25.35
CA ASN A 600 -20.15 22.14 25.33
C ASN A 600 -21.15 23.18 24.78
N ALA A 601 -20.83 24.47 24.79
CA ALA A 601 -21.63 25.50 24.13
C ALA A 601 -21.42 25.48 22.60
N ILE A 602 -20.16 25.47 22.15
CA ILE A 602 -19.79 25.36 20.72
C ILE A 602 -20.44 24.11 20.10
N MET A 603 -20.25 22.95 20.72
CA MET A 603 -20.82 21.70 20.21
C MET A 603 -22.34 21.68 20.30
N LYS A 604 -22.99 22.35 21.26
CA LYS A 604 -24.46 22.47 21.27
C LYS A 604 -24.96 23.29 20.07
N THR A 605 -24.21 24.30 19.63
CA THR A 605 -24.54 25.08 18.42
C THR A 605 -24.21 24.32 17.14
N LEU A 606 -23.11 23.57 17.09
CA LEU A 606 -22.62 22.89 15.88
C LEU A 606 -23.12 21.44 15.66
N GLN A 607 -23.67 20.78 16.68
CA GLN A 607 -24.14 19.38 16.60
C GLN A 607 -25.24 19.06 15.56
N PRO A 608 -26.05 20.01 15.04
CA PRO A 608 -26.91 19.76 13.87
C PRO A 608 -26.13 19.68 12.55
N TYR A 609 -24.91 20.22 12.49
CA TYR A 609 -24.15 20.48 11.25
C TYR A 609 -22.83 19.69 11.15
N LEU A 610 -22.34 19.16 12.27
CA LEU A 610 -21.18 18.26 12.35
C LEU A 610 -21.60 16.82 12.60
N ARG A 611 -20.83 15.86 12.09
CA ARG A 611 -20.91 14.44 12.47
C ARG A 611 -19.87 14.11 13.52
N TYR A 612 -20.30 13.45 14.59
CA TYR A 612 -19.39 12.65 15.42
C TYR A 612 -19.08 11.35 14.67
N ASN A 613 -17.83 10.92 14.71
CA ASN A 613 -17.48 9.57 14.31
C ASN A 613 -17.88 8.57 15.41
N GLY A 614 -18.83 7.69 15.10
CA GLY A 614 -19.32 6.62 15.98
C GLY A 614 -20.39 7.06 17.00
N GLU A 615 -21.21 6.13 17.47
CA GLU A 615 -22.26 6.41 18.48
C GLU A 615 -21.70 6.69 19.89
N SER A 616 -20.45 6.27 20.15
CA SER A 616 -19.70 6.60 21.38
C SER A 616 -19.36 8.10 21.52
N LYS A 617 -19.35 8.84 20.40
CA LYS A 617 -18.72 10.16 20.21
C LYS A 617 -17.19 10.15 20.30
N GLU A 618 -16.56 8.98 20.36
CA GLU A 618 -15.11 8.82 20.45
C GLU A 618 -14.50 8.68 19.06
N GLY A 619 -14.16 9.81 18.45
CA GLY A 619 -13.57 9.86 17.11
C GLY A 619 -13.27 11.28 16.63
N ARG A 620 -12.83 11.40 15.38
CA ARG A 620 -12.63 12.70 14.72
C ARG A 620 -13.97 13.37 14.43
N LEU A 621 -14.04 14.69 14.49
CA LEU A 621 -15.15 15.49 13.99
C LEU A 621 -14.95 15.81 12.51
N ASP A 622 -16.07 16.02 11.83
CA ASP A 622 -16.16 16.33 10.40
C ASP A 622 -17.55 16.92 10.10
N PHE A 623 -17.75 17.50 8.92
CA PHE A 623 -19.03 18.06 8.47
C PHE A 623 -20.08 16.97 8.24
N TYR A 624 -21.33 17.23 8.65
CA TYR A 624 -22.45 16.33 8.37
C TYR A 624 -22.71 16.15 6.85
N HIS A 625 -22.35 17.14 6.03
CA HIS A 625 -22.53 17.08 4.57
C HIS A 625 -21.52 17.97 3.84
N ARG A 626 -20.89 17.44 2.78
CA ARG A 626 -19.81 18.10 1.99
C ARG A 626 -20.19 19.45 1.36
N ALA A 627 -21.47 19.77 1.24
CA ALA A 627 -21.91 21.10 0.79
C ALA A 627 -21.72 22.20 1.85
N LEU A 628 -21.66 21.86 3.14
CA LEU A 628 -21.29 22.81 4.20
C LEU A 628 -19.79 23.13 4.15
N SER A 629 -18.94 22.10 4.03
CA SER A 629 -17.50 22.24 3.73
C SER A 629 -17.26 23.23 2.58
N LYS A 630 -17.91 23.03 1.42
CA LYS A 630 -17.83 23.96 0.29
C LYS A 630 -18.30 25.39 0.59
N ALA A 631 -19.26 25.58 1.49
CA ALA A 631 -19.73 26.91 1.91
C ALA A 631 -18.72 27.57 2.87
N VAL A 632 -18.19 26.84 3.84
CA VAL A 632 -17.11 27.28 4.75
C VAL A 632 -15.88 27.71 3.95
N ARG A 633 -15.43 26.88 2.99
CA ARG A 633 -14.33 27.24 2.07
C ARG A 633 -14.62 28.52 1.31
N ARG A 634 -15.77 28.59 0.62
CA ARG A 634 -16.16 29.77 -0.17
C ARG A 634 -16.30 31.06 0.67
N ARG A 635 -16.61 30.96 1.97
CA ARG A 635 -16.82 32.11 2.84
C ARG A 635 -15.58 32.57 3.61
N TYR A 636 -14.66 31.66 3.95
CA TYR A 636 -13.50 31.95 4.80
C TYR A 636 -12.12 31.68 4.16
N PHE A 637 -12.06 31.16 2.93
CA PHE A 637 -10.82 30.79 2.24
C PHE A 637 -10.73 31.35 0.80
N VAL A 638 -11.70 32.19 0.38
CA VAL A 638 -11.78 32.74 -0.99
C VAL A 638 -12.14 34.22 -0.93
N LYS A 639 -11.32 35.08 -1.55
CA LYS A 639 -11.60 36.52 -1.61
C LYS A 639 -12.80 36.83 -2.51
N SER A 640 -13.55 37.88 -2.16
CA SER A 640 -14.95 38.02 -2.55
C SER A 640 -15.21 38.45 -4.00
N GLU A 641 -14.22 38.97 -4.72
CA GLU A 641 -14.44 39.69 -5.98
C GLU A 641 -14.18 38.86 -7.24
N ASP A 642 -13.13 38.04 -7.28
CA ASP A 642 -12.79 37.26 -8.48
C ASP A 642 -13.38 35.84 -8.46
N LYS A 643 -14.19 35.51 -9.47
CA LYS A 643 -14.93 34.23 -9.59
C LYS A 643 -14.77 33.59 -10.97
N GLY A 644 -13.73 33.99 -11.72
CA GLY A 644 -13.48 33.54 -13.09
C GLY A 644 -12.02 33.30 -13.46
N ALA A 645 -11.06 33.72 -12.63
CA ALA A 645 -9.65 33.35 -12.75
C ALA A 645 -9.32 32.09 -11.92
N ALA A 646 -8.08 31.58 -12.03
CA ALA A 646 -7.62 30.44 -11.23
C ALA A 646 -7.68 30.74 -9.72
N GLU A 647 -7.91 29.70 -8.90
CA GLU A 647 -8.09 29.83 -7.45
C GLU A 647 -6.78 30.18 -6.71
N GLU A 648 -6.35 31.44 -6.76
CA GLU A 648 -5.31 31.96 -5.86
C GLU A 648 -5.76 31.81 -4.40
N HIS A 649 -4.92 31.16 -3.60
CA HIS A 649 -5.17 30.90 -2.19
C HIS A 649 -5.13 32.19 -1.37
N SER A 650 -6.11 32.38 -0.48
CA SER A 650 -6.22 33.60 0.33
C SER A 650 -5.28 33.58 1.55
N GLU A 651 -5.01 34.73 2.14
CA GLU A 651 -4.19 34.83 3.36
C GLU A 651 -4.81 34.04 4.53
N GLU A 652 -6.15 33.98 4.58
CA GLU A 652 -6.92 33.18 5.52
C GLU A 652 -6.76 31.67 5.28
N TYR A 653 -6.66 31.23 4.01
CA TYR A 653 -6.31 29.84 3.68
C TYR A 653 -4.94 29.47 4.26
N TYR A 654 -3.92 30.29 3.98
CA TYR A 654 -2.57 30.07 4.51
C TYR A 654 -2.53 30.10 6.04
N TRP A 655 -3.31 30.97 6.68
CA TRP A 655 -3.43 31.04 8.14
C TRP A 655 -3.94 29.74 8.77
N TRP A 656 -5.06 29.20 8.28
CA TRP A 656 -5.65 27.98 8.86
C TRP A 656 -4.76 26.76 8.65
N HIS A 657 -4.15 26.61 7.47
CA HIS A 657 -3.19 25.53 7.21
C HIS A 657 -1.92 25.67 8.06
N LYS A 658 -1.40 26.89 8.25
CA LYS A 658 -0.25 27.15 9.14
C LYS A 658 -0.56 26.80 10.60
N LYS A 659 -1.75 27.14 11.11
CA LYS A 659 -2.17 26.75 12.48
C LYS A 659 -2.20 25.23 12.68
N LEU A 660 -2.61 24.47 11.67
CA LEU A 660 -2.56 23.01 11.72
C LEU A 660 -1.11 22.50 11.62
N ALA A 661 -0.26 23.09 10.77
CA ALA A 661 1.15 22.73 10.70
C ALA A 661 1.89 22.93 12.03
N GLU A 662 1.74 24.10 12.66
CA GLU A 662 2.26 24.42 14.00
C GLU A 662 1.79 23.41 15.08
N SER A 663 0.57 22.89 14.93
CA SER A 663 -0.04 21.98 15.90
C SER A 663 0.39 20.51 15.73
N PHE A 664 0.65 20.05 14.51
CA PHE A 664 1.03 18.66 14.22
C PHE A 664 2.55 18.41 14.15
N GLU A 665 3.38 19.45 13.99
CA GLU A 665 4.85 19.37 14.00
C GLU A 665 5.43 18.58 15.19
N HIS A 666 4.80 18.69 16.36
CA HIS A 666 5.25 18.05 17.59
C HIS A 666 4.42 16.79 17.95
N SER A 667 3.70 16.20 16.98
CA SER A 667 2.91 14.99 17.18
C SER A 667 3.79 13.79 17.56
N GLN A 668 3.49 13.18 18.72
CA GLN A 668 4.08 11.90 19.15
C GLN A 668 3.47 10.69 18.42
N ASN A 669 2.44 10.89 17.59
CA ASN A 669 1.84 9.87 16.76
C ASN A 669 2.34 10.06 15.31
N ASP A 670 3.26 9.19 14.88
CA ASP A 670 3.85 9.21 13.52
C ASP A 670 2.78 9.11 12.41
N GLU A 671 1.62 8.49 12.68
CA GLU A 671 0.55 8.35 11.69
C GLU A 671 -0.23 9.66 11.53
N ARG A 672 -0.58 10.37 12.62
CA ARG A 672 -1.15 11.73 12.53
C ARG A 672 -0.14 12.74 11.96
N PHE A 673 1.14 12.55 12.25
CA PHE A 673 2.21 13.36 11.67
C PHE A 673 2.27 13.19 10.14
N VAL A 674 2.35 11.96 9.63
CA VAL A 674 2.41 11.71 8.17
C VAL A 674 1.09 12.05 7.46
N GLU A 675 -0.06 11.88 8.12
CA GLU A 675 -1.40 12.15 7.57
C GLU A 675 -1.73 13.65 7.47
N GLU A 676 -1.50 14.44 8.53
CA GLU A 676 -1.81 15.88 8.53
C GLU A 676 -0.59 16.73 8.20
N TYR A 677 0.50 16.65 8.96
CA TYR A 677 1.57 17.67 8.94
C TYR A 677 2.15 17.89 7.54
N LEU A 678 2.49 16.83 6.79
CA LEU A 678 3.00 16.97 5.42
C LEU A 678 1.97 17.57 4.46
N TYR A 679 0.68 17.25 4.61
CA TYR A 679 -0.38 17.88 3.83
C TYR A 679 -0.50 19.38 4.16
N GLN A 680 -0.42 19.74 5.44
CA GLN A 680 -0.44 21.14 5.87
C GLN A 680 0.76 21.93 5.30
N LEU A 681 1.97 21.35 5.32
CA LEU A 681 3.18 21.97 4.74
C LEU A 681 3.06 22.18 3.22
N VAL A 682 2.44 21.23 2.49
CA VAL A 682 2.13 21.40 1.06
C VAL A 682 1.09 22.49 0.82
N CYS A 683 0.10 22.64 1.71
CA CYS A 683 -0.88 23.72 1.62
C CYS A 683 -0.24 25.09 1.94
N THR A 684 0.76 25.16 2.82
CA THR A 684 1.49 26.40 3.12
C THR A 684 2.67 26.72 2.20
N ASP A 685 2.93 25.88 1.19
CA ASP A 685 4.11 25.95 0.31
C ASP A 685 5.46 25.96 1.07
N ASP A 686 5.48 25.33 2.25
CA ASP A 686 6.65 25.27 3.15
C ASP A 686 7.60 24.13 2.70
N THR A 687 8.20 24.35 1.52
CA THR A 687 9.12 23.41 0.87
C THR A 687 10.35 23.09 1.73
N TYR A 688 10.77 24.00 2.63
CA TYR A 688 11.88 23.77 3.54
C TYR A 688 11.54 22.70 4.59
N ARG A 689 10.51 22.90 5.41
CA ARG A 689 10.12 21.91 6.44
C ARG A 689 9.62 20.62 5.80
N LEU A 690 9.00 20.70 4.61
CA LEU A 690 8.63 19.51 3.85
C LEU A 690 9.86 18.70 3.43
N THR A 691 10.94 19.34 2.96
CA THR A 691 12.21 18.66 2.64
C THR A 691 12.79 17.93 3.85
N GLU A 692 12.84 18.59 5.01
CA GLU A 692 13.33 17.96 6.25
C GLU A 692 12.48 16.74 6.64
N CYS A 693 11.14 16.85 6.53
CA CYS A 693 10.23 15.74 6.80
C CYS A 693 10.39 14.57 5.84
N LEU A 694 10.59 14.81 4.54
CA LEU A 694 10.76 13.74 3.54
C LEU A 694 12.11 13.00 3.68
N CYS A 695 13.07 13.58 4.40
CA CYS A 695 14.33 12.97 4.80
C CYS A 695 14.29 12.29 6.18
N ASP A 696 13.25 12.47 7.00
CA ASP A 696 13.06 11.69 8.23
C ASP A 696 12.73 10.24 7.85
N TRP A 697 13.54 9.29 8.33
CA TRP A 697 13.37 7.88 7.99
C TRP A 697 12.03 7.27 8.45
N ARG A 698 11.39 7.81 9.49
CA ARG A 698 10.04 7.40 9.95
C ARG A 698 8.97 7.75 8.91
N VAL A 699 9.09 8.95 8.33
CA VAL A 699 8.20 9.46 7.28
C VAL A 699 8.45 8.70 5.98
N PHE A 700 9.73 8.54 5.61
CA PHE A 700 10.14 7.76 4.44
C PHE A 700 9.56 6.34 4.49
N ASP A 701 9.73 5.62 5.61
CA ASP A 701 9.25 4.23 5.75
C ASP A 701 7.71 4.11 5.79
N LYS A 702 6.97 5.20 6.00
CA LYS A 702 5.50 5.27 5.87
C LYS A 702 5.02 5.61 4.45
N LEU A 703 5.83 6.30 3.64
CA LEU A 703 5.47 6.75 2.28
C LEU A 703 6.10 5.93 1.14
N TYR A 704 7.15 5.17 1.43
CA TYR A 704 7.86 4.31 0.47
C TYR A 704 7.03 3.10 0.03
N HIS A 705 7.03 2.81 -1.27
CA HIS A 705 6.51 1.55 -1.83
C HIS A 705 7.48 1.00 -2.88
N GLU A 706 7.72 -0.32 -2.87
CA GLU A 706 8.77 -0.95 -3.68
C GLU A 706 8.52 -0.79 -5.19
N GLU A 707 7.26 -0.91 -5.62
CA GLU A 707 6.86 -0.82 -7.03
C GLU A 707 6.74 0.64 -7.49
N TYR A 708 5.98 1.48 -6.78
CA TYR A 708 5.89 2.92 -7.07
C TYR A 708 5.48 3.75 -5.84
N SER A 709 6.35 4.63 -5.35
CA SER A 709 6.13 5.46 -4.15
C SER A 709 5.29 6.71 -4.45
N SER A 710 4.08 6.53 -4.97
CA SER A 710 3.24 7.60 -5.55
C SER A 710 3.12 8.87 -4.70
N LYS A 711 2.81 8.75 -3.40
CA LYS A 711 2.65 9.90 -2.48
C LYS A 711 3.98 10.55 -2.10
N LEU A 712 5.04 9.77 -1.94
CA LEU A 712 6.40 10.28 -1.71
C LEU A 712 6.86 11.16 -2.88
N LEU A 713 6.63 10.69 -4.10
CA LEU A 713 6.97 11.40 -5.33
C LEU A 713 6.06 12.60 -5.60
N GLU A 714 4.79 12.56 -5.19
CA GLU A 714 3.90 13.73 -5.16
C GLU A 714 4.47 14.85 -4.29
N TYR A 715 4.91 14.54 -3.06
CA TYR A 715 5.50 15.54 -2.17
C TYR A 715 6.86 16.05 -2.66
N TRP A 716 7.73 15.21 -3.22
CA TRP A 716 8.98 15.70 -3.83
C TRP A 716 8.76 16.61 -5.04
N ARG A 717 7.71 16.35 -5.86
CA ARG A 717 7.30 17.26 -6.94
C ARG A 717 6.73 18.61 -6.44
N LYS A 718 6.37 18.71 -5.15
CA LYS A 718 6.05 19.99 -4.49
C LYS A 718 7.28 20.71 -3.96
N VAL A 719 8.30 19.98 -3.49
CA VAL A 719 9.60 20.55 -3.08
C VAL A 719 10.37 21.13 -4.27
N GLY A 720 10.36 20.45 -5.43
CA GLY A 720 11.01 20.96 -6.64
C GLY A 720 11.54 19.87 -7.57
N SER A 721 12.72 20.11 -8.15
CA SER A 721 13.32 19.19 -9.13
C SER A 721 13.93 17.94 -8.47
N THR A 722 14.01 16.85 -9.22
CA THR A 722 14.59 15.57 -8.75
C THR A 722 16.02 15.68 -8.26
N HIS A 723 16.79 16.68 -8.72
CA HIS A 723 18.16 16.90 -8.23
C HIS A 723 18.19 17.39 -6.77
N VAL A 724 17.17 18.13 -6.32
CA VAL A 724 17.02 18.51 -4.90
C VAL A 724 16.80 17.26 -4.05
N MET A 725 15.89 16.36 -4.49
CA MET A 725 15.62 15.07 -3.85
C MET A 725 16.88 14.20 -3.73
N ILE A 726 17.63 14.03 -4.84
CA ILE A 726 18.84 13.20 -4.87
C ILE A 726 19.90 13.75 -3.91
N ASN A 727 20.16 15.06 -3.96
CA ASN A 727 21.13 15.70 -3.06
C ASN A 727 20.73 15.54 -1.59
N LYS A 728 19.45 15.78 -1.25
CA LYS A 728 18.95 15.69 0.13
C LYS A 728 18.91 14.27 0.67
N TYR A 729 18.61 13.27 -0.14
CA TYR A 729 18.80 11.87 0.28
C TYR A 729 20.28 11.47 0.36
N GLY A 730 21.17 12.02 -0.46
CA GLY A 730 22.62 11.84 -0.31
C GLY A 730 23.14 12.37 1.03
N GLU A 731 22.75 13.59 1.39
CA GLU A 731 23.03 14.19 2.71
C GLU A 731 22.50 13.29 3.86
N ALA A 732 21.25 12.83 3.77
CA ALA A 732 20.65 11.98 4.79
C ALA A 732 21.30 10.58 4.88
N LEU A 733 21.71 9.99 3.76
CA LEU A 733 22.39 8.69 3.71
C LEU A 733 23.79 8.76 4.33
N HIS A 734 24.61 9.75 3.97
CA HIS A 734 25.91 9.95 4.61
C HIS A 734 25.77 10.36 6.09
N GLY A 735 24.72 11.11 6.44
CA GLY A 735 24.35 11.39 7.82
C GLY A 735 24.05 10.11 8.60
N LEU A 736 23.32 9.16 8.01
CA LEU A 736 23.07 7.84 8.61
C LEU A 736 24.38 7.05 8.76
N GLU A 737 25.13 6.87 7.65
CA GLU A 737 26.41 6.14 7.57
C GLU A 737 27.42 6.60 8.64
N ALA A 738 27.56 7.91 8.85
CA ALA A 738 28.46 8.49 9.83
C ALA A 738 28.05 8.27 11.30
N HIS A 739 26.77 8.04 11.59
CA HIS A 739 26.26 7.77 12.95
C HIS A 739 26.02 6.27 13.21
N SER A 740 25.99 5.44 12.17
CA SER A 740 25.61 4.02 12.24
C SER A 740 26.80 3.07 12.34
N ALA A 741 27.81 3.39 13.17
CA ALA A 741 29.12 2.72 13.20
C ALA A 741 29.11 1.20 13.49
N HIS A 742 27.95 0.62 13.86
CA HIS A 742 27.72 -0.80 14.12
C HIS A 742 26.36 -1.27 13.55
N LYS A 743 25.86 -0.69 12.44
CA LYS A 743 24.55 -1.02 11.83
C LYS A 743 24.57 -1.03 10.31
N GLU A 744 25.61 -1.62 9.74
CA GLU A 744 25.90 -1.72 8.30
C GLU A 744 24.71 -2.31 7.50
N GLU A 745 23.95 -3.23 8.09
CA GLU A 745 22.70 -3.74 7.50
C GLU A 745 21.64 -2.65 7.30
N ALA A 746 21.42 -1.79 8.30
CA ALA A 746 20.44 -0.71 8.19
C ALA A 746 20.84 0.31 7.12
N VAL A 747 22.14 0.52 6.93
CA VAL A 747 22.71 1.35 5.86
C VAL A 747 22.49 0.70 4.49
N SER A 748 22.89 -0.56 4.30
CA SER A 748 22.65 -1.36 3.08
C SER A 748 21.19 -1.29 2.62
N ILE A 749 20.25 -1.56 3.54
CA ILE A 749 18.81 -1.50 3.27
C ILE A 749 18.35 -0.07 2.92
N ARG A 750 18.91 0.97 3.55
CA ARG A 750 18.52 2.36 3.28
C ARG A 750 18.99 2.82 1.90
N TYR A 751 20.22 2.51 1.50
CA TYR A 751 20.72 2.76 0.14
C TYR A 751 19.86 2.02 -0.91
N GLU A 752 19.45 0.77 -0.67
CA GLU A 752 18.55 0.04 -1.57
C GLU A 752 17.20 0.77 -1.75
N LYS A 753 16.54 1.18 -0.67
CA LYS A 753 15.24 1.86 -0.75
C LYS A 753 15.32 3.21 -1.47
N VAL A 754 16.34 4.02 -1.16
CA VAL A 754 16.53 5.33 -1.82
C VAL A 754 16.86 5.14 -3.31
N CYS A 755 17.71 4.16 -3.65
CA CYS A 755 17.97 3.77 -5.04
C CYS A 755 16.66 3.49 -5.80
N ARG A 756 15.75 2.68 -5.25
CA ARG A 756 14.45 2.37 -5.88
C ARG A 756 13.60 3.63 -6.10
N VAL A 757 13.55 4.58 -5.17
CA VAL A 757 12.84 5.86 -5.36
C VAL A 757 13.47 6.69 -6.49
N ILE A 758 14.79 6.67 -6.65
CA ILE A 758 15.50 7.37 -7.73
C ILE A 758 15.26 6.69 -9.10
N VAL A 759 15.14 5.36 -9.14
CA VAL A 759 14.69 4.60 -10.33
C VAL A 759 13.27 4.99 -10.73
N GLN A 760 12.35 5.11 -9.76
CA GLN A 760 10.97 5.55 -9.98
C GLN A 760 10.86 7.00 -10.53
N CYS A 761 11.95 7.79 -10.44
CA CYS A 761 12.10 9.11 -11.05
C CYS A 761 12.84 9.12 -12.41
N GLY A 762 13.30 7.97 -12.90
CA GLY A 762 14.04 7.86 -14.17
C GLY A 762 15.49 8.33 -14.11
N LYS A 763 16.09 8.46 -12.91
CA LYS A 763 17.45 8.96 -12.70
C LYS A 763 18.45 7.80 -12.52
N TYR A 764 18.55 6.99 -13.58
CA TYR A 764 19.21 5.68 -13.54
C TYR A 764 20.71 5.72 -13.25
N HIS A 765 21.41 6.80 -13.58
CA HIS A 765 22.84 6.94 -13.28
C HIS A 765 23.08 7.11 -11.78
N ASP A 766 22.39 8.06 -11.14
CA ASP A 766 22.44 8.29 -9.69
C ASP A 766 22.03 7.02 -8.91
N ALA A 767 21.02 6.31 -9.40
CA ALA A 767 20.56 5.04 -8.83
C ALA A 767 21.65 3.93 -8.86
N LEU A 768 22.42 3.82 -9.95
CA LEU A 768 23.52 2.84 -10.04
C LEU A 768 24.60 3.08 -8.98
N ASP A 769 24.91 4.33 -8.64
CA ASP A 769 25.97 4.65 -7.69
C ASP A 769 25.56 4.42 -6.23
N LEU A 770 24.29 4.67 -5.89
CA LEU A 770 23.73 4.21 -4.61
C LEU A 770 23.70 2.68 -4.52
N LEU A 771 23.34 1.97 -5.59
CA LEU A 771 23.29 0.51 -5.58
C LEU A 771 24.68 -0.13 -5.46
N LYS A 772 25.70 0.41 -6.13
CA LYS A 772 27.11 -0.01 -5.95
C LYS A 772 27.54 0.11 -4.49
N THR A 773 27.10 1.17 -3.80
CA THR A 773 27.37 1.37 -2.37
C THR A 773 26.67 0.33 -1.51
N ALA A 774 25.37 0.07 -1.72
CA ALA A 774 24.65 -1.00 -1.03
C ALA A 774 25.29 -2.38 -1.24
N MET A 775 25.63 -2.73 -2.48
CA MET A 775 26.30 -4.00 -2.81
C MET A 775 27.68 -4.11 -2.18
N LYS A 776 28.49 -3.04 -2.19
CA LYS A 776 29.81 -3.01 -1.53
C LYS A 776 29.70 -3.33 -0.04
N ILE A 777 28.75 -2.73 0.67
CA ILE A 777 28.48 -3.00 2.09
C ILE A 777 28.03 -4.46 2.28
N GLU A 778 27.03 -4.88 1.50
CA GLU A 778 26.46 -6.24 1.61
C GLU A 778 27.50 -7.34 1.31
N GLU A 779 28.40 -7.13 0.34
CA GLU A 779 29.47 -8.06 -0.03
C GLU A 779 30.66 -8.06 0.95
N LYS A 780 31.14 -6.88 1.37
CA LYS A 780 32.41 -6.75 2.12
C LYS A 780 32.24 -6.77 3.63
N GLU A 781 31.16 -6.22 4.13
CA GLU A 781 30.93 -6.01 5.57
C GLU A 781 29.90 -7.01 6.12
N LEU A 782 28.89 -7.40 5.32
CA LEU A 782 27.81 -8.30 5.73
C LEU A 782 27.91 -9.74 5.19
N GLY A 783 28.93 -10.06 4.39
CA GLY A 783 29.22 -11.43 3.95
C GLY A 783 28.34 -11.98 2.82
N ALA A 784 27.84 -11.11 1.94
CA ALA A 784 27.08 -11.42 0.73
C ALA A 784 25.83 -12.29 0.96
N ARG A 785 24.99 -11.91 1.94
CA ARG A 785 23.83 -12.70 2.39
C ARG A 785 22.87 -13.02 1.22
N PRO A 786 22.61 -14.30 0.88
CA PRO A 786 21.89 -14.65 -0.35
C PRO A 786 20.50 -14.00 -0.50
N HIS A 787 19.74 -13.90 0.60
CA HIS A 787 18.41 -13.29 0.61
C HIS A 787 18.42 -11.76 0.46
N ARG A 788 19.60 -11.12 0.46
CA ARG A 788 19.80 -9.70 0.17
C ARG A 788 20.40 -9.51 -1.23
N MET A 789 21.47 -10.23 -1.53
CA MET A 789 22.11 -10.21 -2.87
C MET A 789 21.12 -10.55 -3.99
N VAL A 790 20.14 -11.43 -3.75
CA VAL A 790 19.09 -11.76 -4.72
C VAL A 790 18.24 -10.54 -5.13
N GLU A 791 17.99 -9.61 -4.21
CA GLU A 791 17.24 -8.37 -4.47
C GLU A 791 18.14 -7.29 -5.07
N LEU A 792 19.38 -7.15 -4.60
CA LEU A 792 20.35 -6.20 -5.18
C LEU A 792 20.69 -6.55 -6.65
N TYR A 793 20.83 -7.84 -6.99
CA TYR A 793 20.99 -8.27 -8.39
C TYR A 793 19.72 -8.06 -9.23
N ALA A 794 18.53 -8.23 -8.65
CA ALA A 794 17.28 -7.94 -9.37
C ALA A 794 17.17 -6.44 -9.69
N LEU A 795 17.48 -5.58 -8.72
CA LEU A 795 17.49 -4.13 -8.88
C LEU A 795 18.58 -3.66 -9.87
N MET A 796 19.77 -4.27 -9.85
CA MET A 796 20.83 -3.97 -10.81
C MET A 796 20.39 -4.28 -12.25
N ALA A 797 19.74 -5.43 -12.47
CA ALA A 797 19.17 -5.77 -13.78
C ALA A 797 18.08 -4.77 -14.20
N GLU A 798 17.19 -4.41 -13.27
CA GLU A 798 16.11 -3.43 -13.48
C GLU A 798 16.59 -2.04 -13.87
N ILE A 799 17.70 -1.54 -13.30
CA ILE A 799 18.24 -0.23 -13.68
C ILE A 799 18.78 -0.21 -15.12
N TYR A 800 19.47 -1.27 -15.55
CA TYR A 800 19.94 -1.37 -16.93
C TYR A 800 18.79 -1.61 -17.93
N ASP A 801 17.82 -2.47 -17.59
CA ASP A 801 16.57 -2.70 -18.32
C ASP A 801 15.80 -1.37 -18.56
N GLU A 802 15.64 -0.57 -17.52
CA GLU A 802 14.98 0.73 -17.58
C GLU A 802 15.78 1.79 -18.36
N LYS A 803 17.11 1.81 -18.25
CA LYS A 803 17.99 2.68 -19.05
C LYS A 803 17.90 2.36 -20.55
N LEU A 804 17.85 1.07 -20.93
CA LEU A 804 17.65 0.64 -22.31
C LEU A 804 16.31 1.16 -22.85
N LYS A 805 15.24 1.03 -22.05
CA LYS A 805 13.86 1.49 -22.37
C LYS A 805 13.67 3.01 -22.52
N LEU A 806 14.71 3.82 -22.32
CA LEU A 806 14.69 5.23 -22.73
C LEU A 806 14.75 5.42 -24.25
N ASN A 807 15.22 4.43 -25.00
CA ASN A 807 15.42 4.48 -26.45
C ASN A 807 14.23 3.84 -27.18
N ASP A 808 14.06 4.16 -28.46
CA ASP A 808 12.93 3.63 -29.24
C ASP A 808 13.08 2.15 -29.62
N PHE A 809 14.30 1.72 -29.90
CA PHE A 809 14.67 0.31 -30.06
C PHE A 809 16.03 0.07 -29.38
N VAL A 810 16.25 -1.14 -28.85
CA VAL A 810 17.59 -1.52 -28.38
C VAL A 810 18.47 -1.75 -29.62
N SER A 811 19.61 -1.09 -29.67
CA SER A 811 20.53 -1.09 -30.80
C SER A 811 21.87 -1.78 -30.47
N PRO A 812 22.66 -2.25 -31.47
CA PRO A 812 23.90 -2.99 -31.21
C PRO A 812 24.94 -2.27 -30.34
N SER A 813 24.98 -0.94 -30.33
CA SER A 813 25.83 -0.14 -29.44
C SER A 813 25.48 -0.31 -27.95
N GLN A 814 24.27 -0.77 -27.65
CA GLN A 814 23.72 -0.92 -26.30
C GLN A 814 23.82 -2.35 -25.76
N LEU A 815 24.34 -3.29 -26.56
CA LEU A 815 24.68 -4.65 -26.14
C LEU A 815 25.48 -4.71 -24.82
N PRO A 816 26.43 -3.80 -24.49
CA PRO A 816 27.13 -3.83 -23.21
C PRO A 816 26.24 -3.67 -21.98
N ASP A 817 25.15 -2.91 -22.06
CA ASP A 817 24.20 -2.76 -20.95
C ASP A 817 23.16 -3.90 -20.96
N LEU A 818 22.68 -4.34 -22.13
CA LEU A 818 21.81 -5.52 -22.24
C LEU A 818 22.48 -6.80 -21.71
N ARG A 819 23.79 -6.98 -21.95
CA ARG A 819 24.60 -8.05 -21.36
C ARG A 819 24.58 -8.04 -19.83
N LYS A 820 24.68 -6.86 -19.21
CA LYS A 820 24.59 -6.71 -17.75
C LYS A 820 23.18 -7.03 -17.25
N THR A 821 22.12 -6.56 -17.93
CA THR A 821 20.73 -6.89 -17.60
C THR A 821 20.50 -8.40 -17.55
N ILE A 822 20.92 -9.12 -18.61
CA ILE A 822 20.79 -10.58 -18.71
C ILE A 822 21.64 -11.28 -17.62
N HIS A 823 22.89 -10.84 -17.41
CA HIS A 823 23.80 -11.42 -16.42
C HIS A 823 23.28 -11.29 -14.98
N TYR A 824 22.88 -10.08 -14.54
CA TYR A 824 22.33 -9.87 -13.20
C TYR A 824 20.94 -10.49 -13.03
N GLY A 825 20.13 -10.52 -14.09
CA GLY A 825 18.86 -11.26 -14.13
C GLY A 825 19.05 -12.76 -13.89
N LYS A 826 19.96 -13.41 -14.63
CA LYS A 826 20.31 -14.82 -14.44
C LYS A 826 20.92 -15.09 -13.05
N LYS A 827 21.80 -14.21 -12.53
CA LYS A 827 22.33 -14.31 -11.14
C LYS A 827 21.22 -14.21 -10.07
N SER A 828 20.27 -13.28 -10.19
CA SER A 828 19.12 -13.19 -9.26
C SER A 828 18.24 -14.46 -9.35
N ILE A 829 17.87 -14.92 -10.54
CA ILE A 829 17.06 -16.12 -10.74
C ILE A 829 17.73 -17.37 -10.15
N ALA A 830 19.05 -17.54 -10.34
CA ALA A 830 19.80 -18.67 -9.81
C ALA A 830 19.72 -18.75 -8.27
N ILE A 831 19.89 -17.62 -7.57
CA ILE A 831 19.73 -17.58 -6.11
C ILE A 831 18.25 -17.76 -5.73
N ARG A 832 17.33 -17.06 -6.40
CA ARG A 832 15.90 -17.07 -6.04
C ARG A 832 15.24 -18.44 -6.18
N LYS A 833 15.73 -19.31 -7.08
CA LYS A 833 15.32 -20.72 -7.19
C LYS A 833 15.62 -21.55 -5.93
N THR A 834 16.62 -21.18 -5.12
CA THR A 834 16.96 -21.90 -3.88
C THR A 834 16.23 -21.37 -2.64
N LEU A 835 15.54 -20.23 -2.76
CA LEU A 835 14.84 -19.57 -1.66
C LEU A 835 13.35 -19.96 -1.64
N PRO A 836 12.87 -20.68 -0.60
CA PRO A 836 11.48 -21.11 -0.51
C PRO A 836 10.53 -19.98 -0.09
N GLY A 837 9.24 -20.13 -0.43
CA GLY A 837 8.15 -19.25 0.01
C GLY A 837 7.44 -18.50 -1.13
N THR A 838 6.21 -18.06 -0.87
CA THR A 838 5.34 -17.39 -1.86
C THR A 838 5.93 -16.06 -2.35
N TYR A 839 6.59 -15.28 -1.49
CA TYR A 839 7.29 -14.05 -1.86
C TYR A 839 8.41 -14.29 -2.88
N HIS A 840 9.29 -15.28 -2.63
CA HIS A 840 10.37 -15.59 -3.58
C HIS A 840 9.83 -16.22 -4.87
N LYS A 841 8.75 -17.01 -4.81
CA LYS A 841 8.03 -17.51 -6.00
C LYS A 841 7.43 -16.37 -6.83
N PHE A 842 6.78 -15.39 -6.20
CA PHE A 842 6.24 -14.18 -6.85
C PHE A 842 7.34 -13.39 -7.56
N LYS A 843 8.39 -13.00 -6.82
CA LYS A 843 9.53 -12.26 -7.38
C LYS A 843 10.27 -13.07 -8.46
N LEU A 844 10.28 -14.40 -8.39
CA LEU A 844 10.82 -15.27 -9.46
C LEU A 844 9.99 -15.15 -10.74
N GLY A 845 8.66 -15.09 -10.64
CA GLY A 845 7.79 -14.75 -11.79
C GLY A 845 8.15 -13.40 -12.41
N MET A 846 8.37 -12.37 -11.59
CA MET A 846 8.80 -11.04 -12.06
C MET A 846 10.17 -11.10 -12.75
N SER A 847 11.17 -11.77 -12.17
CA SER A 847 12.51 -11.88 -12.75
C SER A 847 12.50 -12.67 -14.07
N LEU A 848 11.72 -13.76 -14.15
CA LEU A 848 11.54 -14.54 -15.38
C LEU A 848 10.89 -13.72 -16.49
N MET A 849 9.86 -12.93 -16.17
CA MET A 849 9.19 -12.02 -17.09
C MET A 849 10.13 -10.92 -17.61
N LYS A 850 10.87 -10.24 -16.72
CA LYS A 850 11.85 -9.21 -17.11
C LYS A 850 13.00 -9.79 -17.94
N LEU A 851 13.47 -11.00 -17.63
CA LEU A 851 14.49 -11.69 -18.43
C LEU A 851 13.97 -12.11 -19.81
N ALA A 852 12.73 -12.61 -19.92
CA ALA A 852 12.12 -12.96 -21.20
C ALA A 852 12.08 -11.77 -22.17
N PHE A 853 11.67 -10.59 -21.69
CA PHE A 853 11.72 -9.34 -22.46
C PHE A 853 13.13 -9.02 -22.98
N ASN A 854 14.15 -9.12 -22.11
CA ASN A 854 15.53 -8.81 -22.50
C ASN A 854 16.14 -9.84 -23.47
N LEU A 855 15.64 -11.08 -23.48
CA LEU A 855 16.04 -12.11 -24.45
C LEU A 855 15.38 -11.92 -25.84
N GLU A 856 14.21 -11.28 -25.91
CA GLU A 856 13.66 -10.79 -27.19
C GLU A 856 14.51 -9.65 -27.74
N SER A 857 14.85 -8.66 -26.91
CA SER A 857 15.66 -7.53 -27.36
C SER A 857 17.09 -7.94 -27.72
N TRP A 858 17.56 -9.10 -27.23
CA TRP A 858 18.79 -9.75 -27.66
C TRP A 858 18.68 -10.37 -29.06
N GLU A 859 17.56 -11.04 -29.37
CA GLU A 859 17.27 -11.55 -30.72
C GLU A 859 17.17 -10.41 -31.74
N ALA A 860 16.48 -9.31 -31.39
CA ALA A 860 16.35 -8.12 -32.21
C ALA A 860 17.70 -7.43 -32.53
N CYS A 861 18.72 -7.61 -31.68
CA CYS A 861 20.10 -7.15 -31.94
C CYS A 861 20.94 -8.12 -32.81
N GLY A 862 20.38 -9.26 -33.24
CA GLY A 862 21.08 -10.34 -33.94
C GLY A 862 21.71 -11.40 -33.03
N GLY A 863 21.53 -11.30 -31.72
CA GLY A 863 22.15 -12.17 -30.71
C GLY A 863 23.64 -11.92 -30.49
N GLY A 864 24.35 -12.92 -29.95
CA GLY A 864 25.78 -12.86 -29.70
C GLY A 864 26.44 -14.24 -29.68
N PRO A 865 27.79 -14.32 -29.57
CA PRO A 865 28.52 -15.59 -29.59
C PRO A 865 28.19 -16.51 -28.40
N GLU A 866 27.62 -15.98 -27.33
CA GLU A 866 27.26 -16.73 -26.12
C GLU A 866 25.85 -17.32 -26.18
N LEU A 867 24.96 -16.70 -26.96
CA LEU A 867 23.57 -17.15 -27.15
C LEU A 867 23.03 -16.62 -28.48
N THR A 868 22.67 -17.54 -29.39
CA THR A 868 22.05 -17.17 -30.68
C THR A 868 20.70 -16.49 -30.46
N GLY A 869 20.31 -15.55 -31.34
CA GLY A 869 19.03 -14.86 -31.22
C GLY A 869 17.83 -15.82 -31.16
N THR A 870 17.81 -16.84 -32.02
CA THR A 870 16.76 -17.87 -32.02
C THR A 870 16.70 -18.64 -30.70
N SER A 871 17.85 -19.03 -30.13
CA SER A 871 17.89 -19.73 -28.83
C SER A 871 17.52 -18.81 -27.67
N ALA A 872 17.83 -17.51 -27.74
CA ALA A 872 17.38 -16.52 -26.76
C ALA A 872 15.86 -16.36 -26.77
N LEU A 873 15.24 -16.30 -27.95
CA LEU A 873 13.78 -16.23 -28.08
C LEU A 873 13.11 -17.52 -27.59
N GLU A 874 13.69 -18.69 -27.81
CA GLU A 874 13.23 -19.97 -27.25
C GLU A 874 13.35 -20.00 -25.71
N GLU A 875 14.49 -19.57 -25.15
CA GLU A 875 14.71 -19.45 -23.69
C GLU A 875 13.71 -18.44 -23.06
N GLY A 876 13.51 -17.29 -23.70
CA GLY A 876 12.54 -16.27 -23.30
C GLY A 876 11.11 -16.77 -23.30
N ASN A 877 10.71 -17.56 -24.30
CA ASN A 877 9.39 -18.20 -24.33
C ASN A 877 9.23 -19.25 -23.21
N ARG A 878 10.25 -20.09 -22.92
CA ARG A 878 10.24 -20.97 -21.73
C ARG A 878 10.07 -20.17 -20.43
N TYR A 879 10.64 -18.97 -20.32
CA TYR A 879 10.53 -18.14 -19.12
C TYR A 879 9.20 -17.41 -18.98
N ILE A 880 8.61 -16.86 -20.05
CA ILE A 880 7.35 -16.13 -19.92
C ILE A 880 6.18 -17.07 -19.60
N ASP A 881 6.18 -18.30 -20.12
CA ASP A 881 5.16 -19.30 -19.77
C ASP A 881 5.32 -19.82 -18.33
N LYS A 882 6.57 -19.95 -17.84
CA LYS A 882 6.82 -20.23 -16.42
C LYS A 882 6.37 -19.05 -15.52
N ALA A 883 6.53 -17.80 -15.96
CA ALA A 883 6.03 -16.62 -15.23
C ALA A 883 4.48 -16.53 -15.21
N LEU A 884 3.82 -16.74 -16.36
CA LEU A 884 2.36 -16.80 -16.46
C LEU A 884 1.77 -17.86 -15.52
N LYS A 885 2.35 -19.07 -15.51
CA LYS A 885 1.95 -20.16 -14.58
C LYS A 885 2.14 -19.75 -13.11
N ILE A 886 3.24 -19.10 -12.77
CA ILE A 886 3.50 -18.59 -11.41
C ILE A 886 2.43 -17.58 -10.97
N PHE A 887 2.13 -16.56 -11.78
CA PHE A 887 1.15 -15.54 -11.43
C PHE A 887 -0.27 -16.11 -11.36
N GLN A 888 -0.62 -17.05 -12.23
CA GLN A 888 -1.89 -17.78 -12.19
C GLN A 888 -2.02 -18.64 -10.93
N GLU A 889 -0.98 -19.37 -10.53
CA GLU A 889 -0.95 -20.16 -9.29
C GLU A 889 -0.97 -19.31 -8.01
N LEU A 890 -0.56 -18.04 -8.10
CA LEU A 890 -0.65 -17.05 -7.02
C LEU A 890 -1.94 -16.23 -7.06
N ASN A 891 -2.77 -16.39 -8.09
CA ASN A 891 -3.97 -15.57 -8.37
C ASN A 891 -3.68 -14.06 -8.47
N ASP A 892 -2.47 -13.68 -8.90
CA ASP A 892 -2.10 -12.29 -9.19
C ASP A 892 -2.46 -11.96 -10.65
N MET A 893 -3.69 -11.51 -10.85
CA MET A 893 -4.19 -11.16 -12.19
C MET A 893 -3.59 -9.85 -12.73
N GLY A 894 -2.96 -9.04 -11.87
CA GLY A 894 -2.28 -7.80 -12.26
C GLY A 894 -0.96 -8.08 -12.95
N HIS A 895 -0.07 -8.83 -12.30
CA HIS A 895 1.20 -9.25 -12.90
C HIS A 895 1.02 -10.31 -14.00
N TYR A 896 -0.06 -11.11 -13.96
CA TYR A 896 -0.46 -11.94 -15.10
C TYR A 896 -0.74 -11.09 -16.37
N ALA A 897 -1.34 -9.91 -16.22
CA ALA A 897 -1.56 -9.00 -17.36
C ALA A 897 -0.24 -8.42 -17.91
N GLU A 898 0.75 -8.10 -17.05
CA GLU A 898 2.09 -7.71 -17.52
C GLU A 898 2.79 -8.88 -18.23
N ALA A 899 2.62 -10.10 -17.74
CA ALA A 899 3.19 -11.28 -18.36
C ALA A 899 2.55 -11.59 -19.73
N LEU A 900 1.23 -11.39 -19.88
CA LEU A 900 0.55 -11.45 -21.18
C LEU A 900 1.02 -10.36 -22.14
N MET A 901 1.21 -9.12 -21.66
CA MET A 901 1.80 -8.05 -22.48
C MET A 901 3.22 -8.44 -22.91
N THR A 902 4.04 -8.98 -22.01
CA THR A 902 5.41 -9.40 -22.32
C THR A 902 5.42 -10.56 -23.32
N LYS A 903 4.50 -11.53 -23.20
CA LYS A 903 4.28 -12.56 -24.23
C LYS A 903 3.83 -11.97 -25.57
N GLY A 904 3.09 -10.86 -25.55
CA GLY A 904 2.77 -10.05 -26.74
C GLY A 904 4.00 -9.42 -27.41
N VAL A 905 5.03 -9.02 -26.64
CA VAL A 905 6.32 -8.55 -27.20
C VAL A 905 7.06 -9.70 -27.88
N LEU A 906 7.15 -10.86 -27.23
CA LEU A 906 7.80 -12.07 -27.78
C LEU A 906 7.05 -12.70 -28.98
N ALA A 907 5.79 -12.32 -29.20
CA ALA A 907 5.03 -12.74 -30.38
C ALA A 907 5.49 -11.97 -31.63
N LYS A 908 5.34 -12.58 -32.81
CA LYS A 908 5.80 -12.01 -34.08
C LYS A 908 5.33 -10.56 -34.26
N ARG A 909 6.29 -9.64 -34.43
CA ARG A 909 6.06 -8.19 -34.60
C ARG A 909 5.03 -7.88 -35.69
N GLY A 910 4.11 -6.97 -35.39
CA GLY A 910 3.01 -6.54 -36.25
C GLY A 910 1.86 -7.54 -36.42
N SER A 911 1.91 -8.72 -35.78
CA SER A 911 0.91 -9.77 -35.98
C SER A 911 -0.42 -9.54 -35.26
N MET A 912 -1.48 -10.19 -35.78
CA MET A 912 -2.79 -10.25 -35.13
C MET A 912 -2.75 -10.95 -33.76
N GLU A 913 -1.78 -11.86 -33.55
CA GLU A 913 -1.58 -12.55 -32.27
C GLU A 913 -1.01 -11.60 -31.21
N GLN A 914 0.02 -10.82 -31.57
CA GLN A 914 0.56 -9.74 -30.74
C GLN A 914 -0.53 -8.72 -30.37
N LEU A 915 -1.33 -8.28 -31.35
CA LEU A 915 -2.45 -7.36 -31.09
C LEU A 915 -3.53 -7.99 -30.19
N LYS A 916 -3.82 -9.30 -30.34
CA LYS A 916 -4.76 -10.01 -29.45
C LYS A 916 -4.23 -10.03 -28.01
N LEU A 917 -2.97 -10.41 -27.81
CA LEU A 917 -2.32 -10.48 -26.49
C LEU A 917 -2.29 -9.12 -25.80
N TYR A 918 -1.99 -8.04 -26.52
CA TYR A 918 -2.05 -6.68 -25.97
C TYR A 918 -3.47 -6.24 -25.59
N ASN A 919 -4.51 -6.58 -26.37
CA ASN A 919 -5.89 -6.27 -25.99
C ASN A 919 -6.34 -7.08 -24.75
N GLU A 920 -5.99 -8.36 -24.67
CA GLU A 920 -6.29 -9.23 -23.53
C GLU A 920 -5.59 -8.73 -22.25
N ALA A 921 -4.31 -8.36 -22.34
CA ALA A 921 -3.56 -7.70 -21.27
C ALA A 921 -4.13 -6.32 -20.90
N MET A 922 -4.64 -5.55 -21.88
CA MET A 922 -5.22 -4.23 -21.64
C MET A 922 -6.59 -4.29 -20.95
N ASP A 923 -7.47 -5.22 -21.33
CA ASP A 923 -8.75 -5.38 -20.64
C ASP A 923 -8.56 -5.85 -19.18
N LEU A 924 -7.58 -6.73 -18.93
CA LEU A 924 -7.18 -7.13 -17.58
C LEU A 924 -6.54 -5.96 -16.81
N CYS A 925 -5.56 -5.25 -17.38
CA CYS A 925 -4.92 -4.12 -16.71
C CYS A 925 -5.92 -2.99 -16.38
N MET A 926 -6.84 -2.68 -17.29
CA MET A 926 -7.94 -1.75 -17.07
C MET A 926 -8.91 -2.22 -15.97
N GLN A 927 -9.05 -3.53 -15.77
CA GLN A 927 -9.84 -4.10 -14.67
C GLN A 927 -9.10 -4.07 -13.33
N MET A 928 -7.82 -4.44 -13.29
CA MET A 928 -7.07 -4.58 -12.03
C MET A 928 -6.58 -3.23 -11.48
N TYR A 929 -6.06 -2.36 -12.37
CA TYR A 929 -5.41 -1.10 -12.00
C TYR A 929 -6.10 0.15 -12.59
N GLY A 930 -6.76 0.01 -13.75
CA GLY A 930 -7.42 1.13 -14.44
C GLY A 930 -6.50 1.93 -15.35
N GLU A 931 -7.05 2.99 -15.98
CA GLU A 931 -6.34 3.78 -17.00
C GLU A 931 -5.06 4.45 -16.47
N TYR A 932 -5.07 4.92 -15.23
CA TYR A 932 -3.99 5.68 -14.60
C TYR A 932 -2.93 4.77 -13.93
N HIS A 933 -2.47 3.75 -14.66
CA HIS A 933 -1.43 2.83 -14.20
C HIS A 933 -0.27 2.72 -15.20
N ILE A 934 0.96 2.50 -14.71
CA ILE A 934 2.17 2.49 -15.55
C ILE A 934 2.15 1.36 -16.61
N LEU A 935 1.46 0.26 -16.31
CA LEU A 935 1.23 -0.82 -17.28
C LEU A 935 0.28 -0.39 -18.42
N MET A 936 -0.72 0.45 -18.17
CA MET A 936 -1.56 1.03 -19.24
C MET A 936 -0.77 1.97 -20.14
N SER A 937 0.15 2.77 -19.58
CA SER A 937 1.07 3.59 -20.38
C SER A 937 1.92 2.71 -21.32
N ARG A 938 2.49 1.60 -20.81
CA ARG A 938 3.26 0.61 -21.61
C ARG A 938 2.40 -0.11 -22.67
N LEU A 939 1.15 -0.44 -22.36
CA LEU A 939 0.21 -1.01 -23.33
C LEU A 939 -0.14 -0.01 -24.44
N TYR A 940 -0.34 1.26 -24.11
CA TYR A 940 -0.68 2.28 -25.12
C TYR A 940 0.45 2.55 -26.12
N ILE A 941 1.72 2.62 -25.69
CA ILE A 941 2.84 2.68 -26.64
C ILE A 941 2.95 1.40 -27.48
N ASN A 942 2.88 0.21 -26.85
CA ASN A 942 3.03 -1.06 -27.56
C ASN A 942 1.94 -1.28 -28.63
N ILE A 943 0.68 -0.93 -28.34
CA ILE A 943 -0.41 -1.00 -29.32
C ILE A 943 -0.24 0.09 -30.40
N GLY A 944 0.26 1.28 -30.04
CA GLY A 944 0.60 2.33 -31.01
C GLY A 944 1.63 1.88 -32.04
N ILE A 945 2.72 1.26 -31.59
CA ILE A 945 3.77 0.67 -32.44
C ILE A 945 3.19 -0.41 -33.36
N VAL A 946 2.31 -1.28 -32.87
CA VAL A 946 1.66 -2.31 -33.74
C VAL A 946 0.81 -1.68 -34.85
N TYR A 947 0.14 -0.55 -34.59
CA TYR A 947 -0.58 0.17 -35.65
C TYR A 947 0.36 0.93 -36.59
N GLU A 948 1.49 1.43 -36.11
CA GLU A 948 2.53 2.07 -36.92
C GLU A 948 3.23 1.09 -37.87
N ASP A 949 3.61 -0.10 -37.36
CA ASP A 949 4.15 -1.22 -38.16
C ASP A 949 3.15 -1.65 -39.26
N ASN A 950 1.86 -1.66 -38.94
CA ASN A 950 0.77 -1.95 -39.88
C ASN A 950 0.33 -0.74 -40.72
N CYS A 951 1.06 0.38 -40.68
CA CYS A 951 0.83 1.62 -41.42
C CYS A 951 -0.50 2.35 -41.14
N ASP A 952 -1.23 2.01 -40.06
CA ASP A 952 -2.41 2.72 -39.58
C ASP A 952 -2.00 3.87 -38.64
N TYR A 953 -1.32 4.87 -39.22
CA TYR A 953 -0.77 5.99 -38.46
C TYR A 953 -1.84 6.82 -37.74
N LYS A 954 -3.11 6.78 -38.18
CA LYS A 954 -4.19 7.44 -37.44
C LYS A 954 -4.46 6.74 -36.11
N LYS A 955 -4.56 5.41 -36.08
CA LYS A 955 -4.68 4.69 -34.80
C LYS A 955 -3.40 4.81 -33.97
N ALA A 956 -2.22 4.75 -34.58
CA ALA A 956 -0.96 4.97 -33.86
C ALA A 956 -0.97 6.32 -33.12
N TYR A 957 -1.39 7.40 -33.79
CA TYR A 957 -1.60 8.72 -33.17
C TYR A 957 -2.57 8.70 -31.99
N GLU A 958 -3.76 8.09 -32.15
CA GLU A 958 -4.77 7.99 -31.08
C GLU A 958 -4.25 7.23 -29.84
N TYR A 959 -3.35 6.26 -30.02
CA TYR A 959 -2.71 5.51 -28.94
C TYR A 959 -1.52 6.26 -28.32
N PHE A 960 -0.65 6.89 -29.13
CA PHE A 960 0.45 7.71 -28.63
C PHE A 960 -0.05 8.96 -27.87
N LYS A 961 -1.18 9.55 -28.28
CA LYS A 961 -1.85 10.66 -27.56
C LYS A 961 -2.29 10.24 -26.16
N LYS A 962 -2.81 9.01 -26.00
CA LYS A 962 -3.14 8.43 -24.68
C LYS A 962 -1.89 8.12 -23.86
N TRP A 963 -0.87 7.53 -24.49
CA TRP A 963 0.42 7.22 -23.86
C TRP A 963 1.09 8.46 -23.26
N ALA A 964 1.15 9.57 -24.00
CA ALA A 964 1.73 10.82 -23.50
C ALA A 964 0.95 11.38 -22.30
N ARG A 965 -0.38 11.51 -22.43
CA ARG A 965 -1.27 12.00 -21.36
C ARG A 965 -1.13 11.18 -20.06
N ILE A 966 -1.14 9.85 -20.17
CA ILE A 966 -1.10 8.96 -18.99
C ILE A 966 0.31 8.87 -18.39
N SER A 967 1.36 8.97 -19.21
CA SER A 967 2.73 9.08 -18.68
C SER A 967 2.93 10.37 -17.88
N GLU A 968 2.38 11.49 -18.36
CA GLU A 968 2.41 12.78 -17.67
C GLU A 968 1.66 12.76 -16.34
N GLU A 969 0.44 12.23 -16.29
CA GLU A 969 -0.36 12.16 -15.05
C GLU A 969 0.33 11.33 -13.96
N ILE A 970 0.95 10.19 -14.32
CA ILE A 970 1.54 9.26 -13.35
C ILE A 970 2.94 9.74 -12.92
N LEU A 971 3.81 10.02 -13.90
CA LEU A 971 5.24 10.24 -13.68
C LEU A 971 5.58 11.72 -13.50
N GLY A 972 4.72 12.62 -13.98
CA GLY A 972 4.95 14.05 -14.07
C GLY A 972 5.48 14.49 -15.45
N PRO A 973 5.43 15.79 -15.77
CA PRO A 973 5.84 16.34 -17.07
C PRO A 973 7.34 16.19 -17.34
N ASP A 974 8.16 16.21 -16.30
CA ASP A 974 9.63 16.19 -16.41
C ASP A 974 10.25 14.79 -16.51
N HIS A 975 9.49 13.73 -16.27
CA HIS A 975 10.03 12.37 -16.29
C HIS A 975 10.51 11.98 -17.71
N PRO A 976 11.68 11.32 -17.88
CA PRO A 976 12.23 11.02 -19.20
C PRO A 976 11.26 10.30 -20.14
N LYS A 977 10.49 9.32 -19.63
CA LYS A 977 9.46 8.61 -20.42
C LYS A 977 8.31 9.54 -20.87
N THR A 978 7.97 10.57 -20.10
CA THR A 978 6.96 11.58 -20.47
C THR A 978 7.52 12.50 -21.56
N LYS A 979 8.78 12.94 -21.45
CA LYS A 979 9.45 13.74 -22.48
C LYS A 979 9.54 12.98 -23.80
N ARG A 980 9.90 11.69 -23.78
CA ARG A 980 9.87 10.78 -24.94
C ARG A 980 8.47 10.67 -25.55
N ALA A 981 7.43 10.46 -24.73
CA ALA A 981 6.05 10.33 -25.21
C ALA A 981 5.52 11.60 -25.88
N ARG A 982 5.87 12.77 -25.35
CA ARG A 982 5.63 14.08 -25.99
C ARG A 982 6.48 14.25 -27.27
N GLY A 983 7.69 13.71 -27.30
CA GLY A 983 8.61 13.72 -28.45
C GLY A 983 8.03 13.03 -29.69
N VAL A 984 7.51 11.81 -29.56
CA VAL A 984 6.87 11.08 -30.67
C VAL A 984 5.72 11.89 -31.29
N LEU A 985 4.89 12.56 -30.48
CA LEU A 985 3.81 13.43 -30.96
C LEU A 985 4.31 14.69 -31.70
N ARG A 986 5.58 15.09 -31.51
CA ARG A 986 6.22 16.18 -32.25
C ARG A 986 6.76 15.74 -33.63
N GLU A 987 6.78 14.45 -33.97
CA GLU A 987 7.18 14.02 -35.31
C GLU A 987 6.30 14.61 -36.41
N SER A 988 6.90 14.99 -37.54
CA SER A 988 6.17 15.60 -38.67
C SER A 988 4.97 14.78 -39.16
N ARG A 989 5.02 13.44 -39.04
CA ARG A 989 3.89 12.55 -39.38
C ARG A 989 2.68 12.78 -38.46
N TYR A 990 2.92 12.87 -37.15
CA TYR A 990 1.89 13.01 -36.13
C TYR A 990 1.39 14.45 -36.00
N GLN A 991 2.27 15.44 -36.20
CA GLN A 991 1.85 16.84 -36.37
C GLN A 991 0.84 17.01 -37.52
N ASN A 992 1.09 16.37 -38.67
CA ASN A 992 0.21 16.48 -39.83
C ASN A 992 -1.13 15.73 -39.63
N ILE A 993 -1.13 14.62 -38.90
CA ILE A 993 -2.37 13.93 -38.51
C ILE A 993 -3.20 14.82 -37.56
N ALA A 994 -2.58 15.41 -36.53
CA ALA A 994 -3.26 16.32 -35.60
C ALA A 994 -3.88 17.54 -36.31
N ARG A 995 -3.16 18.14 -37.27
CA ARG A 995 -3.68 19.23 -38.13
C ARG A 995 -4.88 18.79 -38.96
N ASN A 996 -4.85 17.59 -39.52
CA ASN A 996 -5.95 17.03 -40.32
C ASN A 996 -7.18 16.60 -39.49
N LEU A 997 -7.11 16.68 -38.16
CA LEU A 997 -8.21 16.36 -37.23
C LEU A 997 -8.73 17.61 -36.50
N ASP A 998 -8.24 18.81 -36.84
CA ASP A 998 -8.44 20.08 -36.10
C ASP A 998 -7.99 20.01 -34.62
N GLU A 999 -7.18 19.02 -34.24
CA GLU A 999 -6.64 18.83 -32.89
C GLU A 999 -5.28 19.51 -32.66
N TRP A 1000 -4.82 20.34 -33.61
CA TRP A 1000 -3.54 21.04 -33.52
C TRP A 1000 -3.64 22.30 -32.66
N GLU A 1001 -3.61 22.12 -31.34
CA GLU A 1001 -3.35 23.21 -30.40
C GLU A 1001 -1.93 23.74 -30.58
N ARG A 1002 -1.78 25.06 -30.79
CA ARG A 1002 -0.49 25.75 -30.62
C ARG A 1002 -0.20 25.84 -29.13
N THR A 1003 0.53 24.87 -28.58
CA THR A 1003 0.98 24.88 -27.18
C THR A 1003 1.83 26.12 -26.90
N GLY A 1004 1.29 27.04 -26.09
CA GLY A 1004 1.85 28.39 -25.89
C GLY A 1004 3.08 28.44 -24.98
N HIS A 1005 4.21 27.89 -25.45
CA HIS A 1005 5.54 28.14 -24.87
C HIS A 1005 6.55 28.76 -25.86
N ASP A 1006 6.25 28.81 -27.17
CA ASP A 1006 7.03 29.54 -28.19
C ASP A 1006 6.81 31.08 -28.13
N SER A 1007 6.64 31.65 -26.93
CA SER A 1007 6.36 33.09 -26.75
C SER A 1007 7.11 33.73 -25.58
N SER A 1008 8.36 33.31 -25.38
CA SER A 1008 9.40 34.09 -24.68
C SER A 1008 10.16 34.94 -25.73
N PRO A 1009 9.92 36.26 -25.84
CA PRO A 1009 10.58 37.10 -26.84
C PRO A 1009 12.03 37.42 -26.41
N GLY A 1010 12.94 36.46 -26.60
CA GLY A 1010 14.34 36.62 -26.19
C GLY A 1010 15.37 35.59 -26.70
N GLU A 1011 14.95 34.43 -27.22
CA GLU A 1011 15.89 33.30 -27.49
C GLU A 1011 15.93 32.83 -28.96
N GLU A 1012 16.13 33.77 -29.89
CA GLU A 1012 16.76 33.42 -31.17
C GLU A 1012 18.21 32.98 -30.90
N ASN A 1013 18.45 31.66 -30.78
CA ASN A 1013 19.69 30.89 -31.06
C ASN A 1013 19.79 29.52 -30.33
N VAL A 1014 18.79 29.06 -29.57
CA VAL A 1014 18.91 27.83 -28.73
C VAL A 1014 18.63 26.51 -29.48
N ASP A 1015 17.91 26.54 -30.62
CA ASP A 1015 17.34 25.35 -31.29
C ASP A 1015 18.35 24.34 -31.92
N GLU A 1016 19.64 24.71 -32.03
CA GLU A 1016 20.70 23.72 -32.34
C GLU A 1016 21.25 23.00 -31.09
N THR A 1017 20.97 23.51 -29.88
CA THR A 1017 21.56 23.00 -28.63
C THR A 1017 20.81 21.78 -28.09
N GLU A 1018 19.47 21.78 -28.08
CA GLU A 1018 18.69 20.61 -27.62
C GLU A 1018 18.86 19.37 -28.52
N ARG A 1019 19.20 19.57 -29.81
CA ARG A 1019 19.66 18.46 -30.67
C ARG A 1019 21.03 17.97 -30.26
N ARG A 1020 22.00 18.87 -30.13
CA ARG A 1020 23.36 18.53 -29.70
C ARG A 1020 23.37 17.83 -28.35
N ASP A 1021 22.55 18.21 -27.37
CA ASP A 1021 22.55 17.55 -26.06
C ASP A 1021 21.89 16.16 -26.04
N LEU A 1022 21.18 15.77 -27.11
CA LEU A 1022 20.76 14.39 -27.39
C LEU A 1022 21.81 13.62 -28.23
N GLU A 1023 22.54 14.30 -29.10
CA GLU A 1023 23.58 13.72 -29.97
C GLU A 1023 24.95 13.60 -29.27
N ASN A 1024 25.26 14.46 -28.30
CA ASN A 1024 26.51 14.53 -27.52
C ASN A 1024 26.71 13.35 -26.55
N PHE A 1025 25.74 12.44 -26.43
CA PHE A 1025 25.95 11.12 -25.82
C PHE A 1025 26.59 10.10 -26.79
N TYR A 1026 26.84 10.49 -28.05
CA TYR A 1026 27.29 9.62 -29.14
C TYR A 1026 28.28 10.28 -30.11
N ASP A 1027 29.41 10.80 -29.64
CA ASP A 1027 30.67 10.56 -30.37
C ASP A 1027 31.95 10.66 -29.50
N ASP A 1028 32.88 9.74 -29.75
CA ASP A 1028 34.32 9.87 -29.46
C ASP A 1028 35.04 8.91 -30.42
N SER A 1029 35.54 9.43 -31.54
CA SER A 1029 35.75 8.65 -32.77
C SER A 1029 37.22 8.51 -33.22
N SER A 1030 37.71 7.27 -33.24
CA SER A 1030 38.75 6.71 -34.13
C SER A 1030 38.91 5.20 -33.85
N ASP A 1031 39.28 4.31 -34.78
CA ASP A 1031 39.85 4.50 -36.13
C ASP A 1031 38.97 3.95 -37.26
N GLN A 1032 39.21 4.42 -38.49
CA GLN A 1032 38.63 3.89 -39.73
C GLN A 1032 39.35 2.63 -40.23
N ASN A 1033 38.65 1.73 -40.93
CA ASN A 1033 39.18 0.93 -42.04
C ASN A 1033 38.06 0.35 -42.92
N ASP A 1034 38.32 0.18 -44.23
CA ASP A 1034 37.32 -0.19 -45.25
C ASP A 1034 36.84 -1.65 -45.21
N ILE A 1035 35.51 -1.86 -45.35
CA ILE A 1035 34.96 -3.03 -46.06
C ILE A 1035 33.75 -2.60 -46.93
N ASN A 1036 33.90 -2.72 -48.25
CA ASN A 1036 32.78 -2.64 -49.20
C ASN A 1036 32.02 -3.98 -49.28
N LEU A 1037 30.70 -3.99 -49.08
CA LEU A 1037 29.86 -5.17 -49.37
C LEU A 1037 28.51 -4.83 -50.04
N VAL A 1038 28.52 -4.99 -51.36
CA VAL A 1038 27.43 -5.34 -52.30
C VAL A 1038 26.02 -5.52 -51.72
N VAL A 1039 25.08 -4.69 -52.17
CA VAL A 1039 23.64 -5.05 -52.25
C VAL A 1039 23.37 -5.59 -53.66
N SER A 1040 22.74 -6.76 -53.77
CA SER A 1040 22.40 -7.40 -55.06
C SER A 1040 20.90 -7.47 -55.29
N ASP A 1041 20.49 -7.37 -56.56
CA ASP A 1041 19.08 -7.38 -56.99
C ASP A 1041 18.30 -8.62 -56.56
N CYS A 1042 17.00 -8.43 -56.28
CA CYS A 1042 16.02 -9.50 -56.48
C CYS A 1042 14.63 -9.00 -56.92
N ASN A 1043 14.49 -8.90 -58.24
CA ASN A 1043 13.27 -9.18 -59.01
C ASN A 1043 12.00 -8.30 -58.86
N GLN A 1044 11.81 -7.49 -59.91
CA GLN A 1044 10.52 -7.24 -60.55
C GLN A 1044 9.70 -8.53 -60.76
N ASN A 1045 8.35 -8.46 -60.74
CA ASN A 1045 7.53 -8.72 -61.94
C ASN A 1045 6.00 -8.61 -61.71
N LEU A 1046 5.27 -8.33 -62.81
CA LEU A 1046 3.80 -8.26 -62.96
C LEU A 1046 3.12 -7.08 -62.21
N VAL A 1047 2.05 -6.43 -62.69
CA VAL A 1047 1.34 -6.43 -64.00
C VAL A 1047 1.20 -4.98 -64.49
N SER A 1048 1.19 -4.72 -65.80
CA SER A 1048 1.00 -3.38 -66.39
C SER A 1048 -0.34 -3.22 -67.14
N VAL A 1049 -1.06 -2.11 -66.91
CA VAL A 1049 -2.09 -1.55 -67.81
C VAL A 1049 -2.22 -0.03 -67.60
N GLY A 1050 -2.33 0.74 -68.67
CA GLY A 1050 -3.13 1.98 -68.69
C GLY A 1050 -2.38 3.33 -68.64
N ASN A 1051 -2.09 3.90 -69.82
CA ASN A 1051 -1.76 5.32 -69.95
C ASN A 1051 -2.99 6.19 -69.63
N LEU A 1052 -2.77 7.41 -69.11
CA LEU A 1052 -3.05 8.66 -69.83
C LEU A 1052 -2.33 9.84 -69.12
N PRO A 1053 -1.82 10.85 -69.86
CA PRO A 1053 -1.04 11.96 -69.29
C PRO A 1053 -1.90 13.23 -69.13
N ASN A 1054 -1.21 14.39 -69.08
CA ASN A 1054 -1.67 15.79 -68.99
C ASN A 1054 -1.64 16.35 -67.55
N ASN A 1055 -1.12 17.55 -67.28
CA ASN A 1055 -0.43 18.50 -68.18
C ASN A 1055 0.61 19.33 -67.38
N GLU A 1056 1.72 19.78 -67.97
CA GLU A 1056 1.91 21.18 -68.45
C GLU A 1056 1.36 22.20 -67.44
N GLN A 1057 2.13 23.07 -66.80
CA GLN A 1057 2.99 24.19 -67.30
C GLN A 1057 2.90 25.26 -66.16
N ASP A 1058 3.73 26.31 -66.06
CA ASP A 1058 4.77 26.78 -66.96
C ASP A 1058 5.87 27.54 -66.21
N ALA A 1059 6.95 27.84 -66.94
CA ALA A 1059 7.86 28.99 -66.82
C ALA A 1059 8.62 29.23 -65.48
N LEU A 1060 9.95 29.32 -65.45
CA LEU A 1060 10.86 30.18 -66.24
C LEU A 1060 10.66 31.69 -65.94
N ASN A 1061 11.69 32.53 -65.82
CA ASN A 1061 13.11 32.29 -66.14
C ASN A 1061 14.06 33.24 -65.37
N SER A 1062 15.36 33.11 -65.66
CA SER A 1062 16.36 34.20 -65.75
C SER A 1062 16.73 34.99 -64.48
N GLU A 1063 18.00 35.30 -64.20
CA GLU A 1063 19.28 34.95 -64.86
C GLU A 1063 20.45 35.24 -63.90
N GLU A 1064 21.58 34.52 -64.05
CA GLU A 1064 23.00 34.96 -64.09
C GLU A 1064 23.54 36.08 -63.14
N GLU A 1065 24.83 36.24 -62.81
CA GLU A 1065 26.15 35.80 -63.34
C GLU A 1065 27.10 35.60 -62.10
N VAL A 1066 27.89 34.51 -61.92
CA VAL A 1066 29.26 34.23 -62.43
C VAL A 1066 30.46 34.83 -61.63
N SER A 1067 31.57 34.06 -61.59
CA SER A 1067 32.98 34.44 -61.30
C SER A 1067 33.57 34.32 -59.87
N ASN A 1068 34.18 33.16 -59.60
CA ASN A 1068 35.64 32.92 -59.37
C ASN A 1068 36.53 33.95 -58.63
N GLY A 1069 37.40 33.44 -57.73
CA GLY A 1069 38.64 34.10 -57.27
C GLY A 1069 39.09 33.65 -55.85
N TYR A 1070 39.82 32.55 -55.58
CA TYR A 1070 41.24 32.17 -55.86
C TYR A 1070 42.34 32.90 -55.04
N PHE A 1071 43.37 32.12 -54.64
CA PHE A 1071 44.69 32.48 -54.05
C PHE A 1071 44.68 32.82 -52.52
N GLU A 1072 45.41 32.10 -51.64
CA GLU A 1072 46.89 31.99 -51.38
C GLU A 1072 47.40 33.04 -50.35
N GLU A 1073 48.40 32.82 -49.49
CA GLU A 1073 49.00 31.58 -48.92
C GLU A 1073 49.86 31.95 -47.65
N ALA A 1074 50.24 30.93 -46.87
CA ALA A 1074 51.49 30.77 -46.10
C ALA A 1074 52.05 31.82 -45.08
N SER A 1075 52.45 31.28 -43.90
CA SER A 1075 53.69 31.60 -43.13
C SER A 1075 53.82 32.93 -42.33
N SER A 1076 54.66 33.07 -41.28
CA SER A 1076 55.23 32.14 -40.27
C SER A 1076 56.05 32.90 -39.20
N HIS A 1077 56.30 32.26 -38.05
CA HIS A 1077 57.41 32.48 -37.08
C HIS A 1077 57.40 33.62 -36.04
N ASP A 1078 57.51 33.18 -34.77
CA ASP A 1078 58.50 33.52 -33.71
C ASP A 1078 58.68 34.96 -33.17
N GLY A 1079 58.91 35.09 -31.84
CA GLY A 1079 59.35 36.35 -31.22
C GLY A 1079 59.16 36.48 -29.69
N SER A 1080 59.97 35.80 -28.88
CA SER A 1080 59.90 35.77 -27.41
C SER A 1080 60.36 37.05 -26.67
N SER A 1081 60.10 37.10 -25.34
CA SER A 1081 60.83 37.83 -24.26
C SER A 1081 60.75 39.38 -24.20
N SER A 1082 60.78 40.05 -23.03
CA SER A 1082 60.64 39.63 -21.61
C SER A 1082 60.51 40.83 -20.63
N SER A 1083 60.13 40.52 -19.37
CA SER A 1083 60.62 41.13 -18.10
C SER A 1083 60.56 42.64 -17.83
N SER A 1084 59.91 43.06 -16.73
CA SER A 1084 60.60 43.46 -15.47
C SER A 1084 59.64 43.91 -14.33
N ASP A 1085 59.82 43.33 -13.13
CA ASP A 1085 60.01 44.02 -11.83
C ASP A 1085 58.96 44.99 -11.21
N ASN A 1086 58.74 45.05 -9.88
CA ASN A 1086 59.02 44.13 -8.76
C ASN A 1086 58.31 44.61 -7.44
N GLU A 1087 58.54 43.92 -6.31
CA GLU A 1087 58.33 44.35 -4.89
C GLU A 1087 56.86 44.59 -4.40
N SER A 1088 56.45 44.42 -3.13
CA SER A 1088 56.70 43.56 -1.94
C SER A 1088 55.97 44.24 -0.74
N GLU A 1089 55.77 43.74 0.50
CA GLU A 1089 56.35 42.65 1.32
C GLU A 1089 55.28 42.00 2.27
N ASN A 1090 55.44 40.71 2.58
CA ASN A 1090 55.47 40.00 3.90
C ASN A 1090 54.49 40.38 5.07
N SER A 1091 54.21 39.56 6.10
CA SER A 1091 54.79 38.28 6.64
C SER A 1091 53.67 37.41 7.31
N ASP A 1092 53.83 36.28 8.04
CA ASP A 1092 54.95 35.51 8.65
C ASP A 1092 54.63 33.99 8.81
N HIS A 1093 55.65 33.23 9.23
CA HIS A 1093 55.81 31.85 9.79
C HIS A 1093 54.72 31.23 10.73
N GLU A 1094 54.70 29.94 11.14
CA GLU A 1094 55.59 28.73 11.08
C GLU A 1094 54.70 27.44 11.27
N ASN A 1095 54.82 26.22 10.70
CA ASN A 1095 55.86 25.29 10.18
C ASN A 1095 56.35 24.20 11.18
N LEU A 1096 56.16 22.89 10.91
CA LEU A 1096 56.82 21.76 11.64
C LEU A 1096 56.70 20.35 10.96
N TYR A 1097 57.77 19.92 10.25
CA TYR A 1097 58.23 18.54 9.88
C TYR A 1097 57.33 17.62 8.99
N ASP A 1098 57.80 16.94 7.92
CA ASP A 1098 58.90 15.95 7.69
C ASP A 1098 58.57 14.51 8.16
N ASP A 1099 58.87 13.41 7.47
CA ASP A 1099 59.54 13.17 6.16
C ASP A 1099 59.30 11.69 5.66
N CYS A 1100 59.78 11.36 4.45
CA CYS A 1100 60.17 10.02 3.94
C CYS A 1100 59.09 8.93 3.68
N LEU A 1101 58.77 8.67 2.39
CA LEU A 1101 59.44 7.62 1.58
C LEU A 1101 58.87 7.47 0.14
N ASP A 1102 59.76 7.52 -0.85
CA ASP A 1102 59.53 7.00 -2.21
C ASP A 1102 59.80 5.48 -2.29
N GLU A 1103 59.13 4.76 -3.21
CA GLU A 1103 59.73 3.83 -4.21
C GLU A 1103 58.63 3.01 -4.96
N TYR A 1104 58.98 2.45 -6.14
CA TYR A 1104 58.20 1.53 -6.98
C TYR A 1104 56.90 2.03 -7.65
N ALA A 1105 57.04 2.96 -8.60
CA ALA A 1105 56.03 3.25 -9.61
C ALA A 1105 56.53 3.10 -11.07
N GLU A 1106 57.57 2.31 -11.33
CA GLU A 1106 58.13 2.17 -12.70
C GLU A 1106 58.74 0.78 -12.99
N GLN A 1107 57.88 -0.24 -13.18
CA GLN A 1107 58.12 -1.42 -14.04
C GLN A 1107 56.94 -2.41 -13.96
N TYR A 1108 56.10 -2.46 -15.01
CA TYR A 1108 55.57 -3.69 -15.64
C TYR A 1108 54.66 -3.31 -16.82
N ALA A 1109 55.29 -2.93 -17.93
CA ALA A 1109 54.65 -2.93 -19.24
C ALA A 1109 54.97 -4.24 -19.97
N MET A 1110 54.01 -4.74 -20.75
CA MET A 1110 54.02 -6.00 -21.53
C MET A 1110 53.73 -7.31 -20.75
N ILE A 1111 53.08 -8.24 -21.49
CA ILE A 1111 52.62 -9.59 -21.09
C ILE A 1111 51.43 -9.51 -20.10
N ASN A 1112 50.20 -9.94 -20.44
CA ASN A 1112 49.68 -10.67 -21.62
C ASN A 1112 48.25 -10.19 -21.96
N PRO A 1113 47.54 -10.72 -22.99
CA PRO A 1113 46.20 -10.24 -23.34
C PRO A 1113 45.14 -10.54 -22.26
N ILE A 1114 43.99 -9.88 -22.38
CA ILE A 1114 42.81 -10.09 -21.54
C ILE A 1114 42.43 -11.57 -21.54
N ASP A 1115 42.23 -12.12 -20.34
CA ASP A 1115 41.97 -13.54 -20.11
C ASP A 1115 40.56 -13.96 -20.59
N ASP A 1116 40.45 -15.12 -21.23
CA ASP A 1116 39.22 -15.64 -21.86
C ASP A 1116 38.10 -16.00 -20.85
N ASN A 1117 38.33 -15.79 -19.55
CA ASN A 1117 37.45 -16.25 -18.48
C ASN A 1117 36.09 -15.53 -18.38
N LEU A 1118 35.90 -14.36 -19.01
CA LEU A 1118 34.57 -13.73 -19.05
C LEU A 1118 33.57 -14.54 -19.91
N MET A 1119 34.06 -15.32 -20.89
CA MET A 1119 33.23 -16.18 -21.75
C MET A 1119 32.65 -17.40 -20.99
N ASN A 1120 33.25 -17.78 -19.87
CA ASN A 1120 32.77 -18.89 -19.03
C ASN A 1120 31.67 -18.47 -18.04
N GLU A 1121 31.59 -17.19 -17.62
CA GLU A 1121 30.57 -16.74 -16.65
C GLU A 1121 29.16 -16.53 -17.21
N LEU A 1122 29.00 -16.42 -18.53
CA LEU A 1122 27.66 -16.35 -19.15
C LEU A 1122 27.02 -17.75 -19.25
N ASN A 1123 27.82 -18.82 -19.30
CA ASN A 1123 27.37 -20.20 -19.15
C ASN A 1123 27.31 -20.62 -17.68
N ILE A 1124 26.48 -19.93 -16.89
CA ILE A 1124 25.86 -20.59 -15.73
C ILE A 1124 24.92 -21.66 -16.31
N ASN A 1125 25.41 -22.90 -16.39
CA ASN A 1125 24.60 -24.04 -16.79
C ASN A 1125 23.44 -24.19 -15.78
N ILE A 1126 22.27 -23.71 -16.18
CA ILE A 1126 21.01 -24.15 -15.60
C ILE A 1126 20.77 -25.54 -16.20
N ASP A 1127 21.44 -26.56 -15.63
CA ASP A 1127 21.43 -27.93 -16.18
C ASP A 1127 19.99 -28.37 -16.49
N ASP A 1128 19.69 -28.51 -17.80
CA ASP A 1128 18.41 -29.01 -18.33
C ASP A 1128 18.24 -30.52 -18.09
N ASN A 1129 18.54 -30.99 -16.88
CA ASN A 1129 18.03 -32.25 -16.35
C ASN A 1129 16.57 -32.02 -15.91
N ASP A 1130 15.69 -31.72 -16.86
CA ASP A 1130 14.22 -31.70 -16.71
C ASP A 1130 13.68 -33.16 -16.54
N ASP A 1131 14.33 -33.94 -15.66
CA ASP A 1131 14.07 -35.35 -15.29
C ASP A 1131 13.35 -35.43 -13.91
N VAL A 1132 12.78 -34.31 -13.44
CA VAL A 1132 12.08 -34.16 -12.15
C VAL A 1132 10.57 -33.91 -12.34
N ASP A 1133 10.10 -33.65 -13.56
CA ASP A 1133 8.67 -33.55 -13.86
C ASP A 1133 7.93 -34.90 -13.76
N ASP A 1134 8.67 -36.03 -13.70
CA ASP A 1134 8.11 -37.39 -13.59
C ASP A 1134 7.69 -37.79 -12.15
N GLU A 1135 8.05 -37.02 -11.10
CA GLU A 1135 7.66 -37.32 -9.71
C GLU A 1135 6.34 -36.65 -9.25
N ILE A 1136 5.56 -36.09 -10.19
CA ILE A 1136 4.20 -35.54 -9.92
C ILE A 1136 3.08 -36.33 -10.64
N GLU A 1137 3.32 -37.58 -11.10
CA GLU A 1137 2.22 -38.45 -11.58
C GLU A 1137 2.24 -39.93 -11.10
N GLN A 1138 2.83 -40.23 -9.93
CA GLN A 1138 2.79 -41.58 -9.33
C GLN A 1138 2.29 -41.68 -7.87
N ILE A 1139 1.27 -40.89 -7.47
CA ILE A 1139 0.48 -41.14 -6.24
C ILE A 1139 -1.04 -41.21 -6.50
N THR A 1140 -1.45 -41.67 -7.69
CA THR A 1140 -2.87 -41.73 -8.09
C THR A 1140 -3.34 -43.04 -8.74
N SER A 1141 -2.50 -44.08 -8.87
CA SER A 1141 -3.01 -45.44 -9.19
C SER A 1141 -2.13 -46.63 -8.75
N ARG A 1142 -2.46 -47.21 -7.60
CA ARG A 1142 -2.29 -48.65 -7.26
C ARG A 1142 -3.21 -48.96 -6.07
N GLU A 1143 -4.50 -49.11 -6.34
CA GLU A 1143 -5.18 -50.35 -6.79
C GLU A 1143 -5.83 -51.07 -5.60
N ASN A 1144 -7.15 -51.22 -5.68
CA ASN A 1144 -7.92 -52.04 -4.75
C ASN A 1144 -7.67 -53.53 -5.03
N TYR A 1145 -7.60 -54.37 -4.00
CA TYR A 1145 -8.73 -55.21 -3.58
C TYR A 1145 -8.30 -56.29 -2.58
N ASP A 1146 -9.05 -56.41 -1.47
CA ASP A 1146 -9.73 -57.67 -1.09
C ASP A 1146 -10.53 -57.46 0.22
N ASN A 1147 -11.84 -57.77 0.17
CA ASN A 1147 -12.62 -58.68 1.03
C ASN A 1147 -12.47 -58.61 2.58
N GLU A 1148 -13.49 -58.81 3.41
CA GLU A 1148 -14.93 -59.12 3.22
C GLU A 1148 -15.66 -58.90 4.57
N ALA A 1149 -16.98 -58.64 4.56
CA ALA A 1149 -17.89 -58.61 5.73
C ALA A 1149 -17.57 -57.52 6.80
N GLU A 1150 -18.45 -57.16 7.77
CA GLU A 1150 -19.76 -57.72 8.15
C GLU A 1150 -20.91 -56.69 8.10
N THR A 1151 -22.11 -57.23 7.89
CA THR A 1151 -23.46 -56.75 8.25
C THR A 1151 -23.52 -55.96 9.58
N ASP A 1152 -24.49 -55.06 9.83
CA ASP A 1152 -25.90 -55.47 10.00
C ASP A 1152 -26.96 -54.32 10.07
N ASN A 1153 -28.19 -54.60 9.61
CA ASN A 1153 -29.54 -54.09 10.01
C ASN A 1153 -29.79 -52.59 10.39
N ARG A 1154 -30.89 -51.87 10.08
CA ARG A 1154 -32.19 -51.96 9.32
C ARG A 1154 -32.64 -50.48 9.07
N TYR A 1155 -33.63 -50.06 8.26
CA TYR A 1155 -34.87 -50.66 7.73
C TYR A 1155 -35.13 -50.10 6.30
N ALA A 1156 -35.95 -50.80 5.50
CA ALA A 1156 -36.41 -50.34 4.17
C ALA A 1156 -37.89 -49.90 4.18
N ILE A 1157 -38.38 -49.26 3.10
CA ILE A 1157 -39.69 -49.55 2.46
C ILE A 1157 -39.86 -48.85 1.08
N TYR A 1158 -39.96 -49.67 0.03
CA TYR A 1158 -40.70 -49.59 -1.25
C TYR A 1158 -40.60 -48.45 -2.30
N ALA A 1159 -40.54 -48.92 -3.56
CA ALA A 1159 -40.91 -48.31 -4.87
C ALA A 1159 -40.12 -47.06 -5.31
N GLY A 1160 -39.76 -46.87 -6.59
CA GLY A 1160 -40.16 -47.51 -7.85
C GLY A 1160 -40.42 -46.41 -8.89
N ASP A 1161 -40.31 -46.58 -10.22
CA ASP A 1161 -39.99 -47.76 -11.04
C ASP A 1161 -39.63 -47.28 -12.48
N ASN A 1162 -39.07 -48.16 -13.32
CA ASN A 1162 -38.90 -48.04 -14.80
C ASN A 1162 -37.90 -47.02 -15.43
N ASN A 1163 -36.97 -47.60 -16.21
CA ASN A 1163 -36.69 -47.32 -17.65
C ASN A 1163 -35.97 -46.02 -18.10
N SER A 1164 -35.14 -46.04 -19.17
CA SER A 1164 -34.60 -47.15 -19.98
C SER A 1164 -33.56 -46.66 -21.01
N GLU A 1165 -32.53 -47.47 -21.30
CA GLU A 1165 -31.87 -47.60 -22.63
C GLU A 1165 -31.15 -46.34 -23.18
N ASN A 1166 -30.18 -46.34 -24.11
CA ASN A 1166 -29.27 -47.32 -24.76
C ASN A 1166 -28.13 -46.48 -25.43
N GLU A 1167 -27.00 -46.96 -25.97
CA GLU A 1167 -26.35 -48.28 -26.12
C GLU A 1167 -24.88 -48.07 -26.52
N SER A 1168 -23.96 -48.97 -26.13
CA SER A 1168 -22.86 -49.52 -27.00
C SER A 1168 -21.78 -48.57 -27.61
N ASP A 1169 -20.55 -48.97 -27.95
CA ASP A 1169 -19.84 -50.23 -27.66
C ASP A 1169 -18.31 -50.13 -27.90
N ASN A 1170 -17.55 -51.08 -27.34
CA ASN A 1170 -16.42 -51.87 -27.88
C ASN A 1170 -15.51 -51.30 -29.01
N CYS A 1171 -14.21 -51.64 -29.17
CA CYS A 1171 -13.25 -52.62 -28.59
C CYS A 1171 -11.84 -52.30 -29.21
N SER A 1172 -10.69 -52.93 -28.92
CA SER A 1172 -10.06 -53.48 -27.70
C SER A 1172 -8.67 -54.07 -28.09
N ASN A 1173 -7.80 -54.41 -27.12
CA ASN A 1173 -6.85 -55.54 -27.17
C ASN A 1173 -5.63 -55.47 -28.16
N THR A 1174 -4.42 -56.04 -27.91
CA THR A 1174 -3.88 -56.78 -26.75
C THR A 1174 -2.33 -56.93 -26.77
N ARG A 1175 -1.73 -57.07 -25.56
CA ARG A 1175 -0.70 -58.06 -25.12
C ARG A 1175 0.82 -57.96 -25.49
N GLN A 1176 1.59 -58.04 -24.38
CA GLN A 1176 2.72 -58.98 -24.08
C GLN A 1176 4.14 -58.71 -24.63
N ARG A 1177 5.25 -59.17 -24.00
CA ARG A 1177 5.61 -59.54 -22.58
C ARG A 1177 7.09 -59.99 -22.55
N VAL A 1178 7.68 -60.06 -21.33
CA VAL A 1178 8.86 -60.87 -20.91
C VAL A 1178 10.25 -60.19 -20.96
N ASN A 1179 10.71 -59.81 -19.75
CA ASN A 1179 12.01 -60.02 -19.10
C ASN A 1179 13.31 -60.05 -19.94
N GLN A 1180 14.34 -59.33 -19.48
CA GLN A 1180 15.41 -59.93 -18.64
C GLN A 1180 16.40 -58.88 -18.06
N LEU A 1181 16.99 -59.27 -16.91
CA LEU A 1181 17.95 -58.57 -16.03
C LEU A 1181 17.35 -57.51 -15.09
#